data_AF-A0A7K4CQG3-F1
#
_entry.id   AF-A0A7K4CQG3-F1
#
_cell.length_a   1.000
_cell.length_b   1.000
_cell.length_c   1.000
_cell.angle_alpha   90.00
_cell.angle_beta   90.00
_cell.angle_gamma   90.00
#
_symmetry.space_group_name_H-M   'P 1'
#
loop_
_entity.id
_entity.type
_entity.pdbx_description
1 polymer ?
#
loop_
_entity_poly.entity_id
_entity_poly.type
_entity_poly.pdbx_seq_one_letter_code
_entity_poly.pdbx_strand_id
1 'polypeptide(L)'
;MVDLIRERKIGDDDISLGEFAQLPTIINNGRIIIRDRFQGCEGFSVPAPIKRPSTSLATPAWQMPMKRPGAHQVSAAVFLILFNLVYVVPAIDMASQLAPAEAMPDIGAWYSTWYAKVPPIPRTWIAGFGIGSARQFIADLDLDGVDDAAVFHAGNGSIQVALSNRAGFEEPASWGTGLGVNSSAQFLADVNADRRPDAVFHYNANGTWRVAINNGTGFDPAATWIAAFGAGSTSQLVGDANGDGRCDAIAINGSTGAWWVATSNGTAFRNATGSAWISGFGIDANARIIEDINHDGMGDAICFTAASGSWRVANSNGAAFVTPHAWYNGHGVGSASQAVVTRPNLFQTTIGAEAFVFFHGDVNGDGLPGDWYAAGRGCMNTGFGAGSDQQLFGNVTGDARGWRASIAFFGANGTWQVQPYYAIKRNIYDTWDAWGIKYRPWTLGAFQTYDSGNASVIDEHLATIAAAGIDFLLLDETNNLYVDEGYIYLRAKALASRINAWNNNASHRPIQYAIAIGGIQFSHDPASLEYEAGEVWRQFVNTTDGGEKNYYHLDGKPLLVTYCLPSDQESWEGYAGLKANGDKFALRWAHSPAGANNYGWEIRERSIPGEEVTIVMPGWNNNKGATPVSRQHGFFYAAYSWDIIFITPRLPRVVIINSFNEYAEETAVAPADTSLVSGATEPWIDAAGNLDPFMYWEMTISFIQLLRDGGHAAYQGRIQLLLALQAIPFAIASLVVVISTKRRS
;
A
#
# COMPACT_ATOMS: atom_id res chain seq x y z
N MET A 1 -9.57 49.98 26.02
CA MET A 1 -9.02 50.96 25.05
C MET A 1 -9.37 52.40 25.41
N VAL A 2 -10.64 52.73 25.71
CA VAL A 2 -11.02 54.10 26.12
C VAL A 2 -10.47 54.51 27.50
N ASP A 3 -10.26 53.57 28.42
CA ASP A 3 -9.62 53.85 29.72
C ASP A 3 -8.09 53.96 29.66
N LEU A 4 -7.46 53.56 28.55
CA LEU A 4 -6.00 53.62 28.36
C LEU A 4 -5.52 54.96 27.75
N ILE A 5 -6.44 55.81 27.32
CA ILE A 5 -6.13 57.10 26.68
C ILE A 5 -6.25 58.28 27.68
N ARG A 6 -6.83 58.08 28.86
CA ARG A 6 -7.04 59.17 29.83
C ARG A 6 -5.82 59.56 30.67
N GLU A 7 -4.73 58.79 30.67
CA GLU A 7 -3.62 59.01 31.62
C GLU A 7 -2.26 59.44 31.05
N ARG A 8 -2.10 59.67 29.73
CA ARG A 8 -0.82 60.19 29.20
C ARG A 8 -0.97 61.55 28.53
N LYS A 9 -0.56 62.60 29.25
CA LYS A 9 -0.16 63.89 28.66
C LYS A 9 1.18 63.69 27.94
N ILE A 10 1.17 63.71 26.61
CA ILE A 10 2.39 63.95 25.82
C ILE A 10 1.98 64.99 24.76
N GLY A 11 2.74 66.08 24.71
CA GLY A 11 2.47 67.24 23.87
C GLY A 11 2.83 66.99 22.40
N ASP A 12 2.23 67.83 21.55
CA ASP A 12 2.52 67.96 20.13
C ASP A 12 4.01 68.29 19.90
N ASP A 13 4.53 67.86 18.75
CA ASP A 13 5.91 68.00 18.24
C ASP A 13 6.88 66.83 18.54
N ASP A 14 6.60 65.67 17.94
CA ASP A 14 7.58 64.93 17.12
C ASP A 14 6.94 63.60 16.63
N ILE A 15 6.35 63.63 15.43
CA ILE A 15 5.97 62.40 14.69
C ILE A 15 6.67 62.47 13.34
N SER A 16 7.81 61.79 13.23
CA SER A 16 8.37 61.41 11.93
C SER A 16 7.86 60.01 11.55
N LEU A 17 7.56 59.81 10.27
CA LEU A 17 6.95 58.63 9.64
C LEU A 17 7.88 57.38 9.63
N GLY A 18 8.42 56.98 10.79
CA GLY A 18 9.47 55.96 10.92
C GLY A 18 9.21 54.80 11.88
N GLU A 19 8.04 54.68 12.52
CA GLU A 19 7.77 53.64 13.55
C GLU A 19 6.50 52.82 13.27
N PHE A 20 6.36 52.26 12.06
CA PHE A 20 5.33 51.24 11.76
C PHE A 20 5.90 49.85 11.46
N ALA A 21 7.18 49.62 11.75
CA ALA A 21 7.83 48.33 11.56
C ALA A 21 8.63 47.96 12.82
N GLN A 22 7.94 47.55 13.89
CA GLN A 22 8.39 46.60 14.93
C GLN A 22 7.45 46.63 16.13
N LEU A 23 6.49 45.71 16.20
CA LEU A 23 5.91 45.23 17.45
C LEU A 23 5.55 43.73 17.35
N PRO A 24 6.54 42.81 17.38
CA PRO A 24 6.38 41.52 18.03
C PRO A 24 6.66 41.68 19.54
N THR A 25 6.33 40.68 20.35
CA THR A 25 6.52 40.60 21.81
C THR A 25 5.62 41.50 22.68
N ILE A 26 4.44 40.98 23.03
CA ILE A 26 3.95 40.75 24.41
C ILE A 26 2.66 39.93 24.27
N ILE A 27 2.77 38.62 24.49
CA ILE A 27 1.94 37.73 25.31
C ILE A 27 2.59 36.35 25.11
N ASN A 28 3.70 36.17 25.80
CA ASN A 28 4.29 34.86 26.04
C ASN A 28 3.93 34.54 27.50
N ASN A 29 2.86 33.77 27.66
CA ASN A 29 2.59 32.93 28.82
C ASN A 29 1.58 31.88 28.35
N GLY A 30 2.13 30.82 27.75
CA GLY A 30 1.37 29.64 27.39
C GLY A 30 0.63 29.09 28.59
N ARG A 31 -0.70 29.09 28.52
CA ARG A 31 -1.64 28.17 29.17
C ARG A 31 -3.06 28.70 28.91
N ILE A 32 -3.96 27.78 28.56
CA ILE A 32 -5.42 27.96 28.50
C ILE A 32 -5.95 28.62 27.22
N ILE A 33 -6.01 27.89 26.09
CA ILE A 33 -7.14 28.01 25.13
C ILE A 33 -7.30 26.70 24.32
N ILE A 34 -7.49 25.56 25.00
CA ILE A 34 -8.08 24.39 24.34
C ILE A 34 -9.35 23.94 25.09
N ARG A 35 -9.37 23.94 26.43
CA ARG A 35 -10.59 23.63 27.20
C ARG A 35 -11.62 24.75 27.36
N ASP A 36 -11.23 26.03 27.39
CA ASP A 36 -12.20 27.13 27.51
C ASP A 36 -13.00 27.42 26.22
N ARG A 37 -12.66 26.76 25.10
CA ARG A 37 -13.44 26.82 23.86
C ARG A 37 -14.62 25.83 23.81
N PHE A 38 -14.78 24.94 24.79
CA PHE A 38 -15.76 23.85 24.79
C PHE A 38 -16.70 23.79 26.02
N GLN A 39 -16.86 24.88 26.79
CA GLN A 39 -17.80 24.93 27.93
C GLN A 39 -19.31 24.96 27.55
N GLY A 40 -19.70 24.30 26.45
CA GLY A 40 -21.09 24.21 25.99
C GLY A 40 -21.69 22.80 25.96
N CYS A 41 -20.89 21.74 26.14
CA CYS A 41 -21.33 20.36 25.96
C CYS A 41 -21.23 19.54 27.25
N GLU A 42 -21.84 20.00 28.35
CA GLU A 42 -22.17 19.09 29.45
C GLU A 42 -23.59 18.59 29.26
N GLY A 43 -23.72 17.36 28.77
CA GLY A 43 -24.97 16.63 28.91
C GLY A 43 -25.25 15.53 27.91
N PHE A 44 -24.33 14.59 27.62
CA PHE A 44 -24.75 13.31 27.05
C PHE A 44 -23.90 12.13 27.57
N SER A 45 -24.60 11.23 28.25
CA SER A 45 -24.15 9.94 28.77
C SER A 45 -24.23 8.84 27.71
N VAL A 46 -23.15 8.08 27.53
CA VAL A 46 -23.17 6.74 26.91
C VAL A 46 -23.46 5.71 28.01
N PRO A 47 -24.32 4.68 27.82
CA PRO A 47 -24.77 3.83 28.91
C PRO A 47 -23.66 2.89 29.42
N ALA A 48 -23.45 2.89 30.74
CA ALA A 48 -22.55 1.96 31.43
C ALA A 48 -23.34 0.86 32.17
N PRO A 49 -22.72 -0.29 32.47
CA PRO A 49 -23.13 -1.06 33.64
C PRO A 49 -22.03 -1.14 34.72
N ILE A 50 -22.50 -1.03 35.98
CA ILE A 50 -21.91 -1.44 37.28
C ILE A 50 -21.28 -0.34 38.18
N LYS A 51 -22.18 0.26 38.99
CA LYS A 51 -22.18 0.59 40.44
C LYS A 51 -20.86 0.83 41.21
N ARG A 52 -20.78 2.00 41.88
CA ARG A 52 -20.68 2.18 43.37
C ARG A 52 -20.74 3.67 43.81
N PRO A 53 -20.87 4.03 45.12
CA PRO A 53 -22.02 4.76 45.65
C PRO A 53 -21.79 6.24 46.04
N SER A 54 -22.93 6.88 46.31
CA SER A 54 -23.20 8.26 46.72
C SER A 54 -22.46 8.78 47.96
N THR A 55 -22.11 10.08 47.95
CA THR A 55 -22.32 11.02 49.06
C THR A 55 -22.42 12.48 48.55
N SER A 56 -23.31 13.24 49.21
CA SER A 56 -23.69 14.65 49.02
C SER A 56 -22.70 15.66 49.60
N LEU A 57 -22.75 16.93 49.17
CA LEU A 57 -22.70 18.21 49.96
C LEU A 57 -22.49 19.41 48.99
N ALA A 58 -23.47 20.29 48.78
CA ALA A 58 -23.76 21.56 49.49
C ALA A 58 -22.99 22.81 48.98
N THR A 59 -23.75 23.77 48.44
CA THR A 59 -23.37 25.13 48.00
C THR A 59 -23.34 26.16 49.14
N PRO A 60 -22.58 27.26 49.00
CA PRO A 60 -23.01 28.54 49.59
C PRO A 60 -22.94 29.73 48.62
N ALA A 61 -23.95 30.59 48.75
CA ALA A 61 -24.10 31.89 48.11
C ALA A 61 -23.34 33.00 48.86
N TRP A 62 -22.92 34.05 48.16
CA TRP A 62 -22.48 35.32 48.75
C TRP A 62 -23.04 36.52 47.97
N GLN A 63 -23.79 37.36 48.69
CA GLN A 63 -24.19 38.72 48.33
C GLN A 63 -23.19 39.73 48.91
N MET A 64 -22.97 40.87 48.24
CA MET A 64 -22.49 42.11 48.88
C MET A 64 -23.00 43.38 48.17
N PRO A 65 -23.05 44.55 48.87
CA PRO A 65 -24.02 45.62 48.64
C PRO A 65 -23.47 46.91 48.01
N MET A 66 -24.39 47.73 47.47
CA MET A 66 -24.13 49.06 46.89
C MET A 66 -23.98 50.16 47.96
N LYS A 67 -23.11 51.15 47.68
CA LYS A 67 -23.20 52.54 48.16
C LYS A 67 -22.82 53.52 47.04
N ARG A 68 -23.65 54.55 46.82
CA ARG A 68 -23.46 55.68 45.88
C ARG A 68 -22.52 56.75 46.46
N PRO A 69 -21.98 57.68 45.64
CA PRO A 69 -22.58 59.03 45.65
C PRO A 69 -22.51 59.83 44.32
N GLY A 70 -23.32 60.90 44.24
CA GLY A 70 -22.95 62.16 43.57
C GLY A 70 -23.54 62.44 42.19
N ALA A 71 -24.49 63.37 42.12
CA ALA A 71 -25.07 63.89 40.89
C ALA A 71 -24.26 65.08 40.34
N HIS A 72 -23.96 65.08 39.04
CA HIS A 72 -23.75 66.30 38.25
C HIS A 72 -24.67 66.23 37.02
N GLN A 73 -25.54 67.24 36.91
CA GLN A 73 -26.39 67.46 35.75
C GLN A 73 -25.53 67.80 34.53
N VAL A 74 -25.46 66.88 33.58
CA VAL A 74 -25.18 67.19 32.17
C VAL A 74 -26.38 66.69 31.38
N SER A 75 -27.25 67.66 31.04
CA SER A 75 -28.20 67.70 29.92
C SER A 75 -28.74 66.35 29.41
N ALA A 76 -30.03 66.13 29.67
CA ALA A 76 -30.86 65.07 29.08
C ALA A 76 -30.88 65.08 27.53
N ALA A 77 -30.33 66.10 26.85
CA ALA A 77 -30.24 66.15 25.40
C ALA A 77 -29.08 65.29 24.83
N VAL A 78 -28.03 64.99 25.61
CA VAL A 78 -26.92 64.13 25.16
C VAL A 78 -27.29 62.65 25.28
N PHE A 79 -28.11 62.30 26.27
CA PHE A 79 -28.60 60.93 26.44
C PHE A 79 -29.62 60.54 25.35
N LEU A 80 -30.47 61.47 24.89
CA LEU A 80 -31.42 61.19 23.80
C LEU A 80 -30.77 61.07 22.40
N ILE A 81 -29.59 61.67 22.18
CA ILE A 81 -28.87 61.53 20.90
C ILE A 81 -28.07 60.22 20.86
N LEU A 82 -27.50 59.79 22.00
CA LEU A 82 -26.85 58.48 22.11
C LEU A 82 -27.86 57.32 22.11
N PHE A 83 -29.06 57.49 22.69
CA PHE A 83 -30.11 56.47 22.60
C PHE A 83 -30.72 56.35 21.19
N ASN A 84 -30.74 57.44 20.42
CA ASN A 84 -31.21 57.39 19.02
C ASN A 84 -30.13 56.91 18.03
N LEU A 85 -28.82 57.06 18.32
CA LEU A 85 -27.77 56.50 17.46
C LEU A 85 -27.64 54.97 17.59
N VAL A 86 -28.05 54.39 18.72
CA VAL A 86 -28.18 52.92 18.87
C VAL A 86 -29.39 52.37 18.09
N TYR A 87 -30.34 53.23 17.69
CA TYR A 87 -31.51 52.88 16.88
C TYR A 87 -31.46 53.40 15.43
N VAL A 88 -30.39 54.08 15.01
CA VAL A 88 -30.18 54.60 13.64
C VAL A 88 -28.80 54.21 13.10
N VAL A 89 -28.26 53.06 13.52
CA VAL A 89 -27.74 52.15 12.51
C VAL A 89 -29.02 51.59 11.90
N PRO A 90 -29.26 51.67 10.57
CA PRO A 90 -30.37 50.90 10.02
C PRO A 90 -30.20 49.50 10.59
N ALA A 91 -31.29 48.88 11.03
CA ALA A 91 -31.38 47.45 10.89
C ALA A 91 -31.08 47.21 9.41
N ILE A 92 -29.79 47.06 9.08
CA ILE A 92 -29.37 46.38 7.88
C ILE A 92 -30.00 45.04 8.16
N ASP A 93 -31.06 44.82 7.41
CA ASP A 93 -31.74 43.56 7.26
C ASP A 93 -30.70 42.56 6.72
N MET A 94 -29.70 42.21 7.54
CA MET A 94 -28.68 41.20 7.22
C MET A 94 -29.24 39.79 7.42
N ALA A 95 -30.55 39.69 7.68
CA ALA A 95 -31.30 38.45 7.61
C ALA A 95 -31.91 38.19 6.22
N SER A 96 -31.81 39.12 5.25
CA SER A 96 -32.48 38.98 3.93
C SER A 96 -31.57 38.98 2.70
N GLN A 97 -30.25 38.86 2.87
CA GLN A 97 -29.37 38.28 1.85
C GLN A 97 -28.62 37.09 2.44
N LEU A 98 -29.36 36.10 2.91
CA LEU A 98 -28.79 34.77 3.05
C LEU A 98 -28.40 34.35 1.62
N ALA A 99 -27.10 34.45 1.31
CA ALA A 99 -26.51 33.59 0.32
C ALA A 99 -27.07 32.17 0.58
N PRO A 100 -27.41 31.40 -0.47
CA PRO A 100 -27.91 30.04 -0.27
C PRO A 100 -26.99 29.33 0.72
N ALA A 101 -27.57 28.63 1.71
CA ALA A 101 -26.80 27.94 2.74
C ALA A 101 -25.64 27.18 2.06
N GLU A 102 -24.40 27.59 2.35
CA GLU A 102 -23.24 26.98 1.72
C GLU A 102 -23.27 25.48 2.01
N ALA A 103 -23.09 24.67 0.97
CA ALA A 103 -23.07 23.23 1.14
C ALA A 103 -21.95 22.86 2.12
N MET A 104 -22.27 22.02 3.09
CA MET A 104 -21.27 21.57 4.06
C MET A 104 -20.16 20.80 3.33
N PRO A 105 -18.88 21.06 3.66
CA PRO A 105 -17.77 20.33 3.05
C PRO A 105 -17.89 18.83 3.29
N ASP A 106 -17.57 18.02 2.28
CA ASP A 106 -17.23 16.62 2.50
C ASP A 106 -15.86 16.53 3.19
N ILE A 107 -15.73 15.58 4.10
CA ILE A 107 -14.51 15.40 4.90
C ILE A 107 -13.83 14.12 4.42
N GLY A 108 -12.68 14.27 3.77
CA GLY A 108 -11.82 13.16 3.38
C GLY A 108 -10.62 13.03 4.31
N ALA A 109 -10.00 11.86 4.31
CA ALA A 109 -8.70 11.65 4.95
C ALA A 109 -7.78 10.84 4.04
N TRP A 110 -6.51 11.24 3.95
CA TRP A 110 -5.47 10.37 3.41
C TRP A 110 -5.36 9.11 4.26
N TYR A 111 -5.30 7.96 3.60
CA TYR A 111 -5.23 6.66 4.24
C TYR A 111 -4.16 5.79 3.59
N SER A 112 -3.16 5.44 4.39
CA SER A 112 -2.01 4.65 3.96
C SER A 112 -2.30 3.16 4.07
N THR A 113 -2.23 2.46 2.94
CA THR A 113 -2.49 1.02 2.81
C THR A 113 -1.22 0.18 2.82
N TRP A 114 -0.04 0.80 2.93
CA TRP A 114 1.25 0.16 2.71
C TRP A 114 1.93 -0.41 3.97
N TYR A 115 1.30 -0.35 5.15
CA TYR A 115 1.84 -0.98 6.35
C TYR A 115 1.73 -2.51 6.26
N ALA A 116 2.86 -3.18 6.08
CA ALA A 116 2.96 -4.63 6.19
C ALA A 116 3.33 -5.06 7.60
N LYS A 117 2.66 -6.10 8.09
CA LYS A 117 3.03 -6.87 9.29
C LYS A 117 2.64 -8.34 9.09
N VAL A 118 3.11 -8.89 7.99
CA VAL A 118 2.90 -10.29 7.63
C VAL A 118 3.84 -11.14 8.50
N PRO A 119 3.33 -12.20 9.17
CA PRO A 119 4.18 -13.12 9.89
C PRO A 119 5.29 -13.69 8.98
N PRO A 120 6.54 -13.80 9.45
CA PRO A 120 7.58 -14.43 8.66
C PRO A 120 7.22 -15.90 8.41
N ILE A 121 7.32 -16.32 7.15
CA ILE A 121 7.20 -17.75 6.81
C ILE A 121 8.44 -18.47 7.35
N PRO A 122 8.29 -19.58 8.10
CA PRO A 122 9.43 -20.36 8.57
C PRO A 122 10.34 -20.75 7.40
N ARG A 123 11.65 -20.60 7.55
CA ARG A 123 12.59 -21.01 6.50
C ARG A 123 12.66 -22.53 6.35
N THR A 124 12.66 -23.27 7.46
CA THR A 124 12.62 -24.73 7.43
C THR A 124 11.17 -25.19 7.43
N TRP A 125 10.77 -25.90 6.38
CA TRP A 125 9.39 -26.38 6.21
C TRP A 125 9.20 -27.81 6.71
N ILE A 126 10.20 -28.67 6.53
CA ILE A 126 10.23 -30.01 7.11
C ILE A 126 11.68 -30.50 7.27
N ALA A 127 11.91 -31.43 8.21
CA ALA A 127 13.18 -32.11 8.42
C ALA A 127 12.98 -33.63 8.50
N GLY A 128 14.02 -34.42 8.23
CA GLY A 128 13.94 -35.89 8.21
C GLY A 128 13.24 -36.48 6.99
N PHE A 129 12.72 -35.67 6.07
CA PHE A 129 12.00 -36.12 4.88
C PHE A 129 12.95 -36.25 3.68
N GLY A 130 13.06 -37.45 3.10
CA GLY A 130 13.87 -37.68 1.91
C GLY A 130 15.33 -38.07 2.17
N ILE A 131 15.72 -38.44 3.39
CA ILE A 131 17.08 -38.93 3.67
C ILE A 131 17.37 -40.16 2.78
N GLY A 132 18.46 -40.10 2.01
CA GLY A 132 18.85 -41.17 1.08
C GLY A 132 17.91 -41.34 -0.13
N SER A 133 17.04 -40.37 -0.40
CA SER A 133 16.28 -40.35 -1.66
C SER A 133 17.20 -40.04 -2.85
N ALA A 134 16.88 -40.63 -3.99
CA ALA A 134 17.64 -40.47 -5.23
C ALA A 134 17.20 -39.24 -6.04
N ARG A 135 15.95 -38.79 -5.86
CA ARG A 135 15.40 -37.58 -6.51
C ARG A 135 14.42 -36.87 -5.58
N GLN A 136 14.32 -35.57 -5.78
CA GLN A 136 13.44 -34.65 -5.08
C GLN A 136 12.70 -33.80 -6.11
N PHE A 137 11.42 -33.54 -5.87
CA PHE A 137 10.53 -32.84 -6.79
C PHE A 137 9.66 -31.84 -6.04
N ILE A 138 9.20 -30.83 -6.77
CA ILE A 138 8.17 -29.88 -6.34
C ILE A 138 7.12 -29.80 -7.45
N ALA A 139 5.88 -30.12 -7.14
CA ALA A 139 4.74 -29.98 -8.06
C ALA A 139 3.40 -30.13 -7.30
N ASP A 140 2.34 -29.50 -7.80
CA ASP A 140 0.96 -29.61 -7.27
C ASP A 140 0.38 -31.02 -7.52
N LEU A 141 0.52 -31.92 -6.54
CA LEU A 141 0.23 -33.34 -6.69
C LEU A 141 -1.22 -33.70 -6.35
N ASP A 142 -1.88 -32.91 -5.52
CA ASP A 142 -3.29 -33.11 -5.13
C ASP A 142 -4.27 -32.16 -5.84
N LEU A 143 -3.76 -31.18 -6.60
CA LEU A 143 -4.49 -30.19 -7.39
C LEU A 143 -5.20 -29.13 -6.52
N ASP A 144 -4.62 -28.77 -5.36
CA ASP A 144 -5.12 -27.69 -4.50
C ASP A 144 -4.62 -26.28 -4.92
N GLY A 145 -3.80 -26.22 -5.97
CA GLY A 145 -3.22 -25.00 -6.52
C GLY A 145 -1.91 -24.55 -5.86
N VAL A 146 -1.31 -25.37 -4.98
CA VAL A 146 0.04 -25.16 -4.45
C VAL A 146 0.92 -26.37 -4.70
N ASP A 147 2.22 -26.12 -4.88
CA ASP A 147 3.14 -27.23 -5.14
C ASP A 147 3.51 -27.98 -3.85
N ASP A 148 3.65 -29.30 -3.96
CA ASP A 148 4.00 -30.23 -2.88
C ASP A 148 5.43 -30.75 -3.02
N ALA A 149 6.01 -31.25 -1.91
CA ALA A 149 7.31 -31.90 -1.95
C ALA A 149 7.18 -33.41 -2.14
N ALA A 150 7.92 -33.97 -3.09
CA ALA A 150 7.98 -35.41 -3.32
C ALA A 150 9.42 -35.92 -3.40
N VAL A 151 9.62 -37.16 -2.95
CA VAL A 151 10.91 -37.85 -3.00
C VAL A 151 10.77 -39.24 -3.59
N PHE A 152 11.79 -39.66 -4.33
CA PHE A 152 11.89 -41.00 -4.90
C PHE A 152 13.07 -41.77 -4.30
N HIS A 153 12.81 -42.98 -3.82
CA HIS A 153 13.84 -43.89 -3.31
C HIS A 153 14.14 -45.02 -4.30
N ALA A 154 15.33 -44.99 -4.90
CA ALA A 154 15.71 -45.93 -5.96
C ALA A 154 15.77 -47.41 -5.50
N GLY A 155 16.09 -47.66 -4.22
CA GLY A 155 16.29 -49.02 -3.70
C GLY A 155 15.02 -49.88 -3.68
N ASN A 156 13.86 -49.28 -3.43
CA ASN A 156 12.56 -49.97 -3.37
C ASN A 156 11.51 -49.36 -4.31
N GLY A 157 11.84 -48.31 -5.05
CA GLY A 157 10.91 -47.63 -5.93
C GLY A 157 9.78 -46.93 -5.17
N SER A 158 10.04 -46.47 -3.94
CA SER A 158 9.05 -45.73 -3.15
C SER A 158 8.99 -44.28 -3.60
N ILE A 159 7.77 -43.76 -3.77
CA ILE A 159 7.52 -42.32 -3.85
C ILE A 159 6.81 -41.90 -2.58
N GLN A 160 7.36 -40.91 -1.88
CA GLN A 160 6.74 -40.29 -0.72
C GLN A 160 6.45 -38.83 -1.02
N VAL A 161 5.34 -38.32 -0.51
CA VAL A 161 4.83 -36.96 -0.77
C VAL A 161 4.50 -36.29 0.56
N ALA A 162 4.91 -35.04 0.71
CA ALA A 162 4.56 -34.16 1.81
C ALA A 162 3.82 -32.96 1.23
N LEU A 163 2.51 -32.90 1.48
CA LEU A 163 1.63 -31.86 0.94
C LEU A 163 1.97 -30.49 1.53
N SER A 164 1.79 -29.42 0.77
CA SER A 164 1.98 -28.06 1.27
C SER A 164 0.72 -27.51 1.92
N ASN A 165 0.85 -26.97 3.14
CA ASN A 165 -0.21 -26.18 3.77
C ASN A 165 0.04 -24.67 3.67
N ARG A 166 0.89 -24.24 2.72
CA ARG A 166 1.28 -22.84 2.45
C ARG A 166 2.19 -22.20 3.51
N ALA A 167 2.42 -22.88 4.63
CA ALA A 167 3.32 -22.44 5.70
C ALA A 167 4.40 -23.48 6.06
N GLY A 168 4.29 -24.69 5.54
CA GLY A 168 5.16 -25.84 5.78
C GLY A 168 4.74 -27.02 4.92
N PHE A 169 5.57 -28.07 4.90
CA PHE A 169 5.17 -29.36 4.34
C PHE A 169 4.63 -30.25 5.46
N GLU A 170 3.54 -30.95 5.18
CA GLU A 170 2.88 -31.86 6.12
C GLU A 170 3.65 -33.16 6.31
N GLU A 171 3.16 -34.02 7.22
CA GLU A 171 3.77 -35.33 7.46
C GLU A 171 3.79 -36.17 6.17
N PRO A 172 4.96 -36.71 5.75
CA PRO A 172 5.07 -37.40 4.48
C PRO A 172 4.27 -38.71 4.45
N ALA A 173 3.52 -38.93 3.37
CA ALA A 173 2.81 -40.15 3.09
C ALA A 173 3.47 -40.93 1.95
N SER A 174 3.42 -42.27 2.01
CA SER A 174 3.85 -43.13 0.90
C SER A 174 2.77 -43.19 -0.17
N TRP A 175 3.06 -42.70 -1.37
CA TRP A 175 2.14 -42.64 -2.50
C TRP A 175 2.34 -43.78 -3.50
N GLY A 176 3.36 -44.61 -3.30
CA GLY A 176 3.58 -45.82 -4.10
C GLY A 176 4.90 -46.51 -3.75
N THR A 177 4.99 -47.81 -4.03
CA THR A 177 6.21 -48.62 -3.85
C THR A 177 6.43 -49.56 -5.03
N GLY A 178 7.67 -49.98 -5.28
CA GLY A 178 8.02 -50.79 -6.44
C GLY A 178 7.93 -50.05 -7.78
N LEU A 179 7.69 -48.74 -7.76
CA LEU A 179 7.61 -47.90 -8.94
C LEU A 179 9.02 -47.57 -9.43
N GLY A 180 9.28 -47.66 -10.74
CA GLY A 180 10.55 -47.19 -11.28
C GLY A 180 11.82 -47.87 -10.74
N VAL A 181 11.74 -49.03 -10.09
CA VAL A 181 12.93 -49.75 -9.58
C VAL A 181 13.92 -49.96 -10.72
N ASN A 182 15.20 -49.62 -10.51
CA ASN A 182 16.28 -49.63 -11.51
C ASN A 182 16.12 -48.65 -12.70
N SER A 183 15.20 -47.68 -12.62
CA SER A 183 15.14 -46.60 -13.61
C SER A 183 16.40 -45.73 -13.53
N SER A 184 16.81 -45.19 -14.68
CA SER A 184 17.97 -44.32 -14.84
C SER A 184 17.60 -42.84 -14.69
N ALA A 185 16.36 -42.47 -15.01
CA ALA A 185 15.82 -41.12 -14.81
C ALA A 185 14.36 -41.18 -14.35
N GLN A 186 13.95 -40.19 -13.56
CA GLN A 186 12.65 -40.09 -12.92
C GLN A 186 12.15 -38.65 -13.00
N PHE A 187 10.86 -38.48 -13.29
CA PHE A 187 10.21 -37.17 -13.48
C PHE A 187 8.80 -37.17 -12.87
N LEU A 188 8.32 -35.97 -12.55
CA LEU A 188 6.90 -35.69 -12.34
C LEU A 188 6.44 -34.73 -13.43
N ALA A 189 5.39 -35.09 -14.17
CA ALA A 189 4.85 -34.26 -15.24
C ALA A 189 3.43 -34.69 -15.60
N ASP A 190 2.56 -33.76 -15.93
CA ASP A 190 1.21 -34.09 -16.41
C ASP A 190 1.30 -34.62 -17.85
N VAL A 191 1.27 -35.95 -18.01
CA VAL A 191 1.34 -36.59 -19.34
C VAL A 191 -0.03 -36.95 -19.88
N ASN A 192 -1.11 -36.67 -19.13
CA ASN A 192 -2.46 -37.10 -19.45
C ASN A 192 -3.50 -35.95 -19.56
N ALA A 193 -3.08 -34.70 -19.26
CA ALA A 193 -3.85 -33.46 -19.27
C ALA A 193 -4.95 -33.38 -18.19
N ASP A 194 -4.80 -34.08 -17.07
CA ASP A 194 -5.69 -33.94 -15.90
C ASP A 194 -5.18 -32.92 -14.87
N ARG A 195 -4.05 -32.27 -15.16
CA ARG A 195 -3.33 -31.29 -14.35
C ARG A 195 -2.62 -31.85 -13.12
N ARG A 196 -2.70 -33.16 -12.87
CA ARG A 196 -1.92 -33.82 -11.83
C ARG A 196 -0.63 -34.39 -12.44
N PRO A 197 0.55 -33.99 -11.94
CA PRO A 197 1.80 -34.58 -12.39
C PRO A 197 1.84 -36.09 -12.13
N ASP A 198 2.09 -36.85 -13.19
CA ASP A 198 2.28 -38.30 -13.17
C ASP A 198 3.75 -38.65 -12.97
N ALA A 199 4.02 -39.84 -12.41
CA ALA A 199 5.39 -40.31 -12.23
C ALA A 199 5.89 -41.05 -13.48
N VAL A 200 6.97 -40.52 -14.07
CA VAL A 200 7.56 -41.03 -15.32
C VAL A 200 8.96 -41.57 -15.07
N PHE A 201 9.25 -42.76 -15.61
CA PHE A 201 10.50 -43.49 -15.39
C PHE A 201 11.14 -43.89 -16.72
N HIS A 202 12.42 -43.58 -16.91
CA HIS A 202 13.21 -44.03 -18.05
C HIS A 202 14.24 -45.08 -17.67
N TYR A 203 14.42 -46.08 -18.53
CA TYR A 203 15.40 -47.15 -18.38
C TYR A 203 16.42 -47.10 -19.52
N ASN A 204 17.63 -46.60 -19.24
CA ASN A 204 18.63 -46.35 -20.28
C ASN A 204 19.07 -47.63 -21.00
N ALA A 205 19.16 -48.74 -20.27
CA ALA A 205 19.61 -50.03 -20.80
C ALA A 205 18.80 -50.54 -22.01
N ASN A 206 17.51 -50.20 -22.11
CA ASN A 206 16.63 -50.66 -23.18
C ASN A 206 15.74 -49.56 -23.78
N GLY A 207 15.89 -48.29 -23.34
CA GLY A 207 15.07 -47.17 -23.79
C GLY A 207 13.58 -47.29 -23.41
N THR A 208 13.24 -48.08 -22.39
CA THR A 208 11.85 -48.20 -21.94
C THR A 208 11.45 -46.98 -21.12
N TRP A 209 10.24 -46.47 -21.36
CA TRP A 209 9.59 -45.46 -20.53
C TRP A 209 8.34 -46.07 -19.89
N ARG A 210 8.23 -45.93 -18.57
CA ARG A 210 7.05 -46.35 -17.80
C ARG A 210 6.42 -45.15 -17.11
N VAL A 211 5.10 -45.15 -16.99
CA VAL A 211 4.33 -44.10 -16.34
C VAL A 211 3.43 -44.70 -15.29
N ALA A 212 3.41 -44.11 -14.11
CA ALA A 212 2.46 -44.38 -13.04
C ALA A 212 1.56 -43.16 -12.90
N ILE A 213 0.26 -43.36 -13.13
CA ILE A 213 -0.74 -42.28 -13.14
C ILE A 213 -1.02 -41.81 -11.72
N ASN A 214 -1.05 -40.50 -11.50
CA ASN A 214 -1.45 -39.91 -10.23
C ASN A 214 -2.98 -39.88 -10.13
N ASN A 215 -3.53 -40.55 -9.11
CA ASN A 215 -4.98 -40.60 -8.86
C ASN A 215 -5.46 -39.59 -7.80
N GLY A 216 -4.60 -38.66 -7.37
CA GLY A 216 -4.86 -37.62 -6.38
C GLY A 216 -4.61 -38.03 -4.94
N THR A 217 -4.34 -39.31 -4.67
CA THR A 217 -3.97 -39.81 -3.32
C THR A 217 -2.78 -40.78 -3.36
N GLY A 218 -2.23 -41.01 -4.54
CA GLY A 218 -1.17 -41.98 -4.79
C GLY A 218 -0.96 -42.20 -6.29
N PHE A 219 0.02 -43.04 -6.60
CA PHE A 219 0.35 -43.43 -7.97
C PHE A 219 -0.12 -44.86 -8.26
N ASP A 220 -0.79 -45.03 -9.40
CA ASP A 220 -1.19 -46.33 -9.92
C ASP A 220 0.04 -47.18 -10.33
N PRO A 221 -0.11 -48.52 -10.49
CA PRO A 221 0.98 -49.35 -10.97
C PRO A 221 1.55 -48.87 -12.30
N ALA A 222 2.87 -48.71 -12.37
CA ALA A 222 3.53 -48.18 -13.57
C ALA A 222 3.30 -49.07 -14.81
N ALA A 223 2.78 -48.51 -15.90
CA ALA A 223 2.61 -49.17 -17.19
C ALA A 223 3.72 -48.78 -18.17
N THR A 224 4.05 -49.65 -19.12
CA THR A 224 4.99 -49.30 -20.21
C THR A 224 4.26 -48.46 -21.24
N TRP A 225 4.75 -47.24 -21.47
CA TRP A 225 4.14 -46.29 -22.42
C TRP A 225 4.87 -46.25 -23.76
N ILE A 226 6.18 -46.49 -23.77
CA ILE A 226 6.96 -46.74 -24.99
C ILE A 226 8.21 -47.57 -24.64
N ALA A 227 8.67 -48.39 -25.59
CA ALA A 227 9.90 -49.17 -25.46
C ALA A 227 10.90 -48.79 -26.55
N ALA A 228 12.19 -49.06 -26.31
CA ALA A 228 13.27 -48.78 -27.26
C ALA A 228 13.38 -47.30 -27.72
N PHE A 229 12.86 -46.36 -26.94
CA PHE A 229 12.94 -44.93 -27.21
C PHE A 229 14.06 -44.29 -26.39
N GLY A 230 15.10 -43.82 -27.09
CA GLY A 230 16.26 -43.20 -26.45
C GLY A 230 17.17 -44.20 -25.73
N ALA A 231 17.29 -45.44 -26.19
CA ALA A 231 18.29 -46.37 -25.67
C ALA A 231 19.70 -45.79 -25.85
N GLY A 232 20.49 -45.73 -24.77
CA GLY A 232 21.82 -45.11 -24.80
C GLY A 232 21.83 -43.58 -24.83
N SER A 233 20.68 -42.92 -24.66
CA SER A 233 20.64 -41.46 -24.50
C SER A 233 21.37 -41.02 -23.22
N THR A 234 22.02 -39.86 -23.28
CA THR A 234 22.82 -39.32 -22.16
C THR A 234 22.02 -38.36 -21.29
N SER A 235 20.86 -37.90 -21.75
CA SER A 235 19.94 -37.06 -20.98
C SER A 235 18.51 -37.32 -21.41
N GLN A 236 17.59 -37.13 -20.48
CA GLN A 236 16.17 -37.33 -20.65
C GLN A 236 15.43 -36.15 -20.00
N LEU A 237 14.35 -35.70 -20.64
CA LEU A 237 13.46 -34.65 -20.14
C LEU A 237 12.00 -35.07 -20.36
N VAL A 238 11.09 -34.40 -19.67
CA VAL A 238 9.65 -34.51 -19.88
C VAL A 238 9.05 -33.11 -19.87
N GLY A 239 8.25 -32.76 -20.88
CA GLY A 239 7.63 -31.44 -21.02
C GLY A 239 6.77 -31.35 -22.28
N ASP A 240 5.79 -30.45 -22.31
CA ASP A 240 4.83 -30.29 -23.42
C ASP A 240 5.51 -29.63 -24.62
N ALA A 241 6.23 -30.40 -25.43
CA ALA A 241 6.98 -29.85 -26.55
C ALA A 241 6.08 -29.55 -27.76
N ASN A 242 4.88 -30.15 -27.82
CA ASN A 242 3.97 -29.99 -28.96
C ASN A 242 2.83 -28.97 -28.72
N GLY A 243 2.65 -28.50 -27.49
CA GLY A 243 1.62 -27.54 -27.08
C GLY A 243 0.22 -28.12 -26.98
N ASP A 244 0.09 -29.44 -26.79
CA ASP A 244 -1.22 -30.10 -26.71
C ASP A 244 -1.80 -30.20 -25.28
N GLY A 245 -1.07 -29.66 -24.30
CA GLY A 245 -1.42 -29.67 -22.89
C GLY A 245 -0.94 -30.93 -22.16
N ARG A 246 -0.18 -31.82 -22.82
CA ARG A 246 0.40 -33.03 -22.21
C ARG A 246 1.90 -33.00 -22.37
N CYS A 247 2.60 -33.37 -21.30
CA CYS A 247 4.04 -33.50 -21.35
C CYS A 247 4.48 -34.72 -22.17
N ASP A 248 5.50 -34.50 -23.00
CA ASP A 248 6.07 -35.49 -23.91
C ASP A 248 7.37 -36.09 -23.35
N ALA A 249 7.72 -37.30 -23.78
CA ALA A 249 8.99 -37.92 -23.44
C ALA A 249 10.10 -37.46 -24.38
N ILE A 250 11.20 -36.95 -23.84
CA ILE A 250 12.31 -36.40 -24.63
C ILE A 250 13.60 -37.15 -24.31
N ALA A 251 14.26 -37.67 -25.34
CA ALA A 251 15.55 -38.36 -25.23
C ALA A 251 16.64 -37.59 -25.99
N ILE A 252 17.81 -37.45 -25.39
CA ILE A 252 18.88 -36.59 -25.91
C ILE A 252 20.20 -37.36 -25.96
N ASN A 253 20.85 -37.32 -27.12
CA ASN A 253 22.25 -37.73 -27.25
C ASN A 253 23.15 -36.50 -27.17
N GLY A 254 23.73 -36.27 -26.00
CA GLY A 254 24.58 -35.13 -25.71
C GLY A 254 25.84 -35.07 -26.58
N SER A 255 26.38 -36.20 -27.07
CA SER A 255 27.56 -36.18 -27.94
C SER A 255 27.29 -35.67 -29.36
N THR A 256 26.05 -35.80 -29.83
CA THR A 256 25.63 -35.36 -31.17
C THR A 256 24.71 -34.15 -31.14
N GLY A 257 24.20 -33.78 -29.96
CA GLY A 257 23.19 -32.76 -29.78
C GLY A 257 21.86 -33.13 -30.44
N ALA A 258 21.57 -34.43 -30.59
CA ALA A 258 20.33 -34.91 -31.17
C ALA A 258 19.25 -35.07 -30.10
N TRP A 259 18.10 -34.44 -30.32
CA TRP A 259 16.93 -34.48 -29.43
C TRP A 259 15.79 -35.18 -30.15
N TRP A 260 15.23 -36.21 -29.53
CA TRP A 260 14.04 -36.91 -30.01
C TRP A 260 12.89 -36.69 -29.04
N VAL A 261 11.69 -36.51 -29.58
CA VAL A 261 10.45 -36.35 -28.81
C VAL A 261 9.49 -37.48 -29.18
N ALA A 262 8.93 -38.14 -28.17
CA ALA A 262 7.82 -39.06 -28.31
C ALA A 262 6.60 -38.44 -27.64
N THR A 263 5.62 -38.03 -28.46
CA THR A 263 4.49 -37.23 -27.99
C THR A 263 3.51 -38.06 -27.17
N SER A 264 2.94 -37.50 -26.12
CA SER A 264 1.90 -38.16 -25.36
C SER A 264 0.57 -38.18 -26.10
N ASN A 265 -0.24 -39.21 -25.87
CA ASN A 265 -1.67 -39.19 -26.21
C ASN A 265 -2.56 -39.37 -24.97
N GLY A 266 -1.99 -39.24 -23.77
CA GLY A 266 -2.63 -39.47 -22.47
C GLY A 266 -2.70 -40.93 -22.01
N THR A 267 -2.23 -41.88 -22.82
CA THR A 267 -2.19 -43.31 -22.44
C THR A 267 -0.91 -44.03 -22.89
N ALA A 268 -0.13 -43.43 -23.79
CA ALA A 268 1.13 -43.93 -24.31
C ALA A 268 1.93 -42.77 -24.95
N PHE A 269 3.24 -42.96 -25.09
CA PHE A 269 4.10 -42.07 -25.88
C PHE A 269 4.24 -42.58 -27.32
N ARG A 270 4.30 -41.68 -28.30
CA ARG A 270 4.41 -42.01 -29.73
C ARG A 270 5.55 -41.24 -30.39
N ASN A 271 6.56 -41.96 -30.87
CA ASN A 271 7.58 -41.38 -31.75
C ASN A 271 7.08 -41.40 -33.20
N ALA A 272 6.34 -40.37 -33.60
CA ALA A 272 5.67 -40.33 -34.90
C ALA A 272 6.63 -40.19 -36.10
N THR A 273 7.77 -39.52 -35.92
CA THR A 273 8.67 -39.17 -37.04
C THR A 273 9.88 -40.11 -37.16
N GLY A 274 10.26 -40.80 -36.08
CA GLY A 274 11.49 -41.61 -36.02
C GLY A 274 12.79 -40.80 -36.15
N SER A 275 12.69 -39.48 -36.36
CA SER A 275 13.79 -38.56 -36.63
C SER A 275 13.98 -37.61 -35.45
N ALA A 276 15.19 -37.12 -35.26
CA ALA A 276 15.45 -36.11 -34.25
C ALA A 276 14.70 -34.82 -34.60
N TRP A 277 14.09 -34.17 -33.61
CA TRP A 277 13.47 -32.85 -33.74
C TRP A 277 14.52 -31.77 -33.97
N ILE A 278 15.75 -31.97 -33.45
CA ILE A 278 16.94 -31.17 -33.79
C ILE A 278 18.21 -32.00 -33.61
N SER A 279 19.28 -31.64 -34.29
CA SER A 279 20.63 -32.21 -34.15
C SER A 279 21.69 -31.11 -34.05
N GLY A 280 22.83 -31.40 -33.43
CA GLY A 280 23.91 -30.42 -33.23
C GLY A 280 23.61 -29.36 -32.17
N PHE A 281 22.54 -29.51 -31.39
CA PHE A 281 22.15 -28.55 -30.36
C PHE A 281 22.51 -29.06 -28.96
N GLY A 282 23.34 -28.30 -28.23
CA GLY A 282 23.72 -28.61 -26.86
C GLY A 282 24.77 -29.70 -26.69
N ILE A 283 25.72 -29.82 -27.64
CA ILE A 283 26.81 -30.80 -27.57
C ILE A 283 27.66 -30.60 -26.30
N ASP A 284 28.00 -29.35 -25.99
CA ASP A 284 28.81 -28.98 -24.82
C ASP A 284 27.97 -28.51 -23.61
N ALA A 285 26.65 -28.75 -23.64
CA ALA A 285 25.76 -28.27 -22.59
C ALA A 285 25.92 -29.08 -21.30
N ASN A 286 26.06 -28.36 -20.19
CA ASN A 286 26.08 -28.91 -18.83
C ASN A 286 24.67 -29.13 -18.28
N ALA A 287 23.72 -28.25 -18.64
CA ALA A 287 22.32 -28.40 -18.30
C ALA A 287 21.45 -28.27 -19.55
N ARG A 288 20.35 -29.03 -19.55
CA ARG A 288 19.35 -29.10 -20.63
C ARG A 288 17.98 -28.97 -19.98
N ILE A 289 17.14 -28.08 -20.49
CA ILE A 289 15.84 -27.71 -19.90
C ILE A 289 14.81 -27.66 -21.04
N ILE A 290 13.56 -27.98 -20.72
CA ILE A 290 12.39 -27.80 -21.59
C ILE A 290 11.43 -26.87 -20.86
N GLU A 291 11.12 -25.71 -21.43
CA GLU A 291 10.26 -24.70 -20.79
C GLU A 291 9.75 -23.71 -21.84
N ASP A 292 8.54 -23.18 -21.67
CA ASP A 292 7.92 -22.25 -22.63
C ASP A 292 8.47 -20.82 -22.43
N ILE A 293 9.55 -20.49 -23.15
CA ILE A 293 10.23 -19.20 -22.96
C ILE A 293 9.52 -18.05 -23.67
N ASN A 294 8.73 -18.37 -24.69
CA ASN A 294 8.16 -17.41 -25.62
C ASN A 294 6.63 -17.25 -25.42
N HIS A 295 6.05 -18.06 -24.53
CA HIS A 295 4.65 -18.09 -24.14
C HIS A 295 3.69 -18.48 -25.29
N ASP A 296 4.14 -19.33 -26.20
CA ASP A 296 3.29 -19.91 -27.26
C ASP A 296 2.56 -21.18 -26.83
N GLY A 297 2.76 -21.62 -25.58
CA GLY A 297 2.20 -22.83 -25.01
C GLY A 297 3.05 -24.08 -25.29
N MET A 298 4.23 -23.94 -25.89
CA MET A 298 5.11 -25.05 -26.24
C MET A 298 6.43 -24.98 -25.46
N GLY A 299 6.89 -26.13 -24.97
CA GLY A 299 8.19 -26.25 -24.33
C GLY A 299 9.33 -26.08 -25.33
N ASP A 300 10.16 -25.07 -25.10
CA ASP A 300 11.32 -24.76 -25.91
C ASP A 300 12.58 -25.47 -25.37
N ALA A 301 13.44 -25.96 -26.28
CA ALA A 301 14.66 -26.65 -25.89
C ALA A 301 15.75 -25.65 -25.49
N ILE A 302 16.25 -25.74 -24.26
CA ILE A 302 17.22 -24.79 -23.69
C ILE A 302 18.49 -25.54 -23.30
N CYS A 303 19.64 -24.96 -23.61
CA CYS A 303 20.97 -25.48 -23.28
C CYS A 303 21.81 -24.44 -22.55
N PHE A 304 22.40 -24.83 -21.43
CA PHE A 304 23.34 -24.02 -20.65
C PHE A 304 24.76 -24.60 -20.70
N THR A 305 25.76 -23.74 -20.95
CA THR A 305 27.18 -24.09 -20.98
C THR A 305 27.92 -23.39 -19.83
N ALA A 306 28.38 -24.16 -18.84
CA ALA A 306 28.90 -23.63 -17.59
C ALA A 306 30.21 -22.85 -17.73
N ALA A 307 31.07 -23.26 -18.67
CA ALA A 307 32.38 -22.63 -18.89
C ALA A 307 32.27 -21.18 -19.37
N SER A 308 31.19 -20.84 -20.09
CA SER A 308 30.96 -19.51 -20.68
C SER A 308 29.74 -18.79 -20.11
N GLY A 309 28.92 -19.46 -19.29
CA GLY A 309 27.62 -18.93 -18.88
C GLY A 309 26.69 -18.69 -20.06
N SER A 310 26.81 -19.49 -21.12
CA SER A 310 26.03 -19.32 -22.35
C SER A 310 24.73 -20.10 -22.27
N TRP A 311 23.63 -19.40 -22.51
CA TRP A 311 22.27 -19.93 -22.64
C TRP A 311 21.85 -19.84 -24.10
N ARG A 312 21.47 -20.97 -24.70
CA ARG A 312 20.96 -21.04 -26.07
C ARG A 312 19.60 -21.71 -26.08
N VAL A 313 18.73 -21.27 -26.99
CA VAL A 313 17.35 -21.77 -27.08
C VAL A 313 17.04 -22.15 -28.52
N ALA A 314 16.31 -23.25 -28.68
CA ALA A 314 15.72 -23.69 -29.93
C ALA A 314 14.21 -23.82 -29.71
N ASN A 315 13.43 -22.85 -30.24
CA ASN A 315 12.00 -22.82 -29.98
C ASN A 315 11.29 -24.01 -30.62
N SER A 316 10.23 -24.50 -29.99
CA SER A 316 9.35 -25.47 -30.61
C SER A 316 8.46 -24.81 -31.66
N ASN A 317 7.96 -25.61 -32.60
CA ASN A 317 6.87 -25.25 -33.49
C ASN A 317 5.76 -26.29 -33.51
N GLY A 318 5.74 -27.16 -32.50
CA GLY A 318 4.79 -28.26 -32.37
C GLY A 318 5.25 -29.58 -33.02
N ALA A 319 6.30 -29.56 -33.83
CA ALA A 319 6.79 -30.74 -34.56
C ALA A 319 8.32 -30.88 -34.63
N ALA A 320 9.06 -29.80 -34.38
CA ALA A 320 10.51 -29.76 -34.35
C ALA A 320 11.00 -28.58 -33.49
N PHE A 321 12.26 -28.64 -33.04
CA PHE A 321 12.92 -27.46 -32.50
C PHE A 321 13.60 -26.70 -33.66
N VAL A 322 13.29 -25.41 -33.80
CA VAL A 322 13.75 -24.58 -34.91
C VAL A 322 15.17 -24.06 -34.69
N THR A 323 15.67 -23.21 -35.60
CA THR A 323 17.04 -22.69 -35.58
C THR A 323 17.42 -22.13 -34.21
N PRO A 324 18.47 -22.67 -33.55
CA PRO A 324 18.83 -22.21 -32.22
C PRO A 324 19.45 -20.83 -32.23
N HIS A 325 19.09 -19.99 -31.26
CA HIS A 325 19.62 -18.65 -31.05
C HIS A 325 20.22 -18.50 -29.64
N ALA A 326 20.98 -17.43 -29.42
CA ALA A 326 21.53 -17.11 -28.12
C ALA A 326 20.48 -16.38 -27.28
N TRP A 327 20.36 -16.73 -26.00
CA TRP A 327 19.48 -16.07 -25.05
C TRP A 327 20.27 -15.17 -24.09
N TYR A 328 21.25 -15.75 -23.38
CA TYR A 328 22.18 -15.01 -22.51
C TYR A 328 23.62 -15.49 -22.71
N ASN A 329 24.57 -14.61 -22.39
CA ASN A 329 26.00 -14.93 -22.41
C ASN A 329 26.68 -14.40 -21.13
N GLY A 330 27.59 -15.19 -20.55
CA GLY A 330 28.26 -14.86 -19.28
C GLY A 330 27.40 -15.04 -18.02
N HIS A 331 26.11 -15.37 -18.15
CA HIS A 331 25.20 -15.51 -17.01
C HIS A 331 25.35 -16.88 -16.37
N GLY A 332 25.85 -16.92 -15.12
CA GLY A 332 26.00 -18.18 -14.36
C GLY A 332 27.35 -18.87 -14.52
N VAL A 333 28.41 -18.19 -14.97
CA VAL A 333 29.77 -18.77 -14.97
C VAL A 333 30.14 -19.20 -13.54
N GLY A 334 30.37 -20.49 -13.34
CA GLY A 334 30.68 -21.05 -12.00
C GLY A 334 29.46 -21.35 -11.12
N SER A 335 28.24 -21.22 -11.65
CA SER A 335 27.02 -21.55 -10.90
C SER A 335 26.90 -23.06 -10.64
N ALA A 336 26.37 -23.40 -9.47
CA ALA A 336 26.15 -24.77 -9.01
C ALA A 336 24.81 -25.34 -9.50
N SER A 337 23.81 -24.48 -9.77
CA SER A 337 22.51 -24.91 -10.29
C SER A 337 21.91 -23.88 -11.23
N GLN A 338 21.08 -24.35 -12.16
CA GLN A 338 20.44 -23.56 -13.20
C GLN A 338 18.98 -23.96 -13.32
N ALA A 339 18.10 -22.96 -13.46
CA ALA A 339 16.67 -23.19 -13.69
C ALA A 339 16.13 -22.16 -14.68
N VAL A 340 15.02 -22.50 -15.32
CA VAL A 340 14.22 -21.56 -16.12
C VAL A 340 12.82 -21.57 -15.53
N VAL A 341 12.28 -20.37 -15.28
CA VAL A 341 10.95 -20.23 -14.70
C VAL A 341 10.12 -19.28 -15.55
N THR A 342 9.03 -19.79 -16.08
CA THR A 342 8.02 -19.03 -16.82
C THR A 342 7.11 -18.29 -15.85
N ARG A 343 6.96 -16.97 -16.03
CA ARG A 343 6.13 -16.14 -15.15
C ARG A 343 4.67 -16.14 -15.60
N PRO A 344 3.70 -16.48 -14.74
CA PRO A 344 2.30 -16.23 -15.06
C PRO A 344 2.02 -14.72 -15.14
N ASN A 345 1.20 -14.35 -16.12
CA ASN A 345 0.88 -12.96 -16.45
C ASN A 345 -0.17 -12.40 -15.47
N LEU A 346 0.22 -11.47 -14.59
CA LEU A 346 -0.77 -10.64 -13.90
C LEU A 346 -0.64 -9.13 -14.15
N PHE A 347 0.53 -8.60 -14.54
CA PHE A 347 0.77 -7.15 -14.51
C PHE A 347 1.63 -6.57 -15.67
N GLN A 348 1.79 -7.31 -16.77
CA GLN A 348 2.41 -6.92 -18.07
C GLN A 348 3.48 -5.80 -18.10
N THR A 349 4.73 -6.15 -18.49
CA THR A 349 5.64 -5.31 -19.32
C THR A 349 6.90 -6.06 -19.78
N THR A 350 7.22 -7.23 -19.22
CA THR A 350 8.16 -8.18 -19.84
C THR A 350 7.58 -9.59 -19.73
N ILE A 351 7.03 -10.05 -20.85
CA ILE A 351 6.60 -11.43 -21.06
C ILE A 351 7.87 -12.22 -21.35
N GLY A 352 8.18 -13.22 -20.54
CA GLY A 352 9.33 -14.08 -20.76
C GLY A 352 9.62 -14.95 -19.55
N ALA A 353 10.11 -16.16 -19.82
CA ALA A 353 10.78 -16.96 -18.81
C ALA A 353 12.04 -16.25 -18.31
N GLU A 354 12.49 -16.61 -17.12
CA GLU A 354 13.73 -16.08 -16.54
C GLU A 354 14.72 -17.22 -16.28
N ALA A 355 15.99 -16.99 -16.65
CA ALA A 355 17.09 -17.89 -16.36
C ALA A 355 17.67 -17.59 -14.98
N PHE A 356 17.49 -18.54 -14.05
CA PHE A 356 18.03 -18.49 -12.69
C PHE A 356 19.32 -19.28 -12.57
N VAL A 357 20.24 -18.75 -11.78
CA VAL A 357 21.50 -19.40 -11.44
C VAL A 357 21.76 -19.27 -9.93
N PHE A 358 22.32 -20.33 -9.36
CA PHE A 358 22.63 -20.40 -7.94
C PHE A 358 24.11 -20.69 -7.70
N PHE A 359 24.69 -20.09 -6.68
CA PHE A 359 26.07 -20.29 -6.24
C PHE A 359 26.11 -20.69 -4.77
N HIS A 360 26.86 -21.75 -4.43
CA HIS A 360 27.07 -22.10 -3.02
C HIS A 360 27.94 -21.10 -2.26
N GLY A 361 28.87 -20.43 -2.96
CA GLY A 361 29.76 -19.42 -2.38
C GLY A 361 29.13 -18.03 -2.38
N ASP A 362 29.76 -17.12 -1.64
CA ASP A 362 29.53 -15.67 -1.76
C ASP A 362 30.24 -15.17 -3.02
N VAL A 363 29.46 -14.73 -4.01
CA VAL A 363 29.96 -14.17 -5.27
C VAL A 363 29.60 -12.70 -5.43
N ASN A 364 28.82 -12.11 -4.51
CA ASN A 364 28.45 -10.69 -4.52
C ASN A 364 29.30 -9.83 -3.55
N GLY A 365 30.03 -10.46 -2.63
CA GLY A 365 30.91 -9.83 -1.65
C GLY A 365 30.22 -9.32 -0.38
N ASP A 366 29.00 -9.75 -0.07
CA ASP A 366 28.26 -9.32 1.11
C ASP A 366 28.55 -10.14 2.39
N GLY A 367 29.38 -11.19 2.27
CA GLY A 367 29.80 -12.05 3.36
C GLY A 367 28.84 -13.22 3.63
N LEU A 368 27.78 -13.40 2.85
CA LEU A 368 26.82 -14.49 2.98
C LEU A 368 26.93 -15.46 1.78
N PRO A 369 27.11 -16.78 2.02
CA PRO A 369 27.12 -17.76 0.95
C PRO A 369 25.71 -18.13 0.49
N GLY A 370 25.54 -18.67 -0.71
CA GLY A 370 24.23 -19.11 -1.20
C GLY A 370 23.53 -18.00 -1.97
N ASP A 371 24.12 -17.61 -3.10
CA ASP A 371 23.67 -16.49 -3.92
C ASP A 371 22.84 -16.94 -5.12
N TRP A 372 21.72 -16.26 -5.33
CA TRP A 372 20.79 -16.48 -6.42
C TRP A 372 20.71 -15.27 -7.34
N TYR A 373 20.76 -15.52 -8.64
CA TYR A 373 20.61 -14.49 -9.66
C TYR A 373 19.58 -14.88 -10.70
N ALA A 374 18.76 -13.92 -11.11
CA ALA A 374 17.99 -14.00 -12.34
C ALA A 374 18.69 -13.20 -13.44
N ALA A 375 18.64 -13.68 -14.68
CA ALA A 375 19.26 -12.99 -15.80
C ALA A 375 18.70 -11.56 -15.96
N GLY A 376 19.59 -10.58 -16.14
CA GLY A 376 19.20 -9.16 -16.24
C GLY A 376 18.79 -8.52 -14.91
N ARG A 377 18.91 -9.24 -13.79
CA ARG A 377 18.70 -8.73 -12.42
C ARG A 377 19.98 -8.86 -11.60
N GLY A 378 20.05 -8.09 -10.50
CA GLY A 378 21.09 -8.25 -9.49
C GLY A 378 20.94 -9.55 -8.69
N CYS A 379 21.76 -9.70 -7.65
CA CYS A 379 21.59 -10.78 -6.69
C CYS A 379 20.18 -10.67 -6.08
N MET A 380 19.38 -11.70 -6.32
CA MET A 380 18.02 -11.79 -5.82
C MET A 380 18.07 -12.19 -4.35
N ASN A 381 18.89 -13.17 -4.00
CA ASN A 381 18.91 -13.71 -2.65
C ASN A 381 20.31 -14.16 -2.28
N THR A 382 20.67 -14.00 -1.02
CA THR A 382 21.94 -14.41 -0.43
C THR A 382 21.69 -15.12 0.89
N GLY A 383 22.59 -15.98 1.33
CA GLY A 383 22.46 -16.67 2.61
C GLY A 383 21.46 -17.83 2.59
N PHE A 384 21.04 -18.31 1.42
CA PHE A 384 20.05 -19.38 1.28
C PHE A 384 20.54 -20.53 0.41
N GLY A 385 20.30 -21.76 0.86
CA GLY A 385 20.67 -22.95 0.10
C GLY A 385 22.17 -23.24 0.04
N ALA A 386 23.01 -22.47 0.74
CA ALA A 386 24.42 -22.79 0.88
C ALA A 386 24.61 -24.21 1.45
N GLY A 387 25.35 -25.07 0.74
CA GLY A 387 25.54 -26.47 1.13
C GLY A 387 24.35 -27.42 0.88
N SER A 388 23.29 -26.98 0.18
CA SER A 388 22.20 -27.87 -0.23
C SER A 388 22.64 -28.91 -1.25
N ASP A 389 21.97 -30.05 -1.30
CA ASP A 389 22.16 -31.06 -2.34
C ASP A 389 21.34 -30.78 -3.61
N GLN A 390 20.22 -30.06 -3.48
CA GLN A 390 19.37 -29.66 -4.61
C GLN A 390 18.76 -28.27 -4.40
N GLN A 391 18.54 -27.59 -5.53
CA GLN A 391 17.77 -26.36 -5.63
C GLN A 391 16.55 -26.60 -6.52
N LEU A 392 15.38 -26.18 -6.05
CA LEU A 392 14.08 -26.40 -6.65
C LEU A 392 13.28 -25.10 -6.65
N PHE A 393 12.24 -25.03 -7.48
CA PHE A 393 11.32 -23.90 -7.57
C PHE A 393 9.88 -24.39 -7.62
N GLY A 394 9.00 -23.77 -6.84
CA GLY A 394 7.56 -24.01 -6.95
C GLY A 394 6.70 -23.03 -6.15
N ASN A 395 5.43 -22.94 -6.51
CA ASN A 395 4.41 -22.16 -5.81
C ASN A 395 3.92 -22.88 -4.55
N VAL A 396 4.83 -23.16 -3.62
CA VAL A 396 4.51 -23.88 -2.39
C VAL A 396 3.73 -23.01 -1.38
N THR A 397 3.81 -21.68 -1.50
CA THR A 397 3.13 -20.74 -0.60
C THR A 397 1.72 -20.36 -1.05
N GLY A 398 1.29 -20.77 -2.26
CA GLY A 398 0.03 -20.36 -2.85
C GLY A 398 -0.04 -18.86 -3.12
N ASP A 399 1.06 -18.28 -3.60
CA ASP A 399 1.07 -16.89 -3.99
C ASP A 399 0.11 -16.69 -5.18
N ALA A 400 -0.87 -15.79 -5.01
CA ALA A 400 -1.93 -15.55 -5.99
C ALA A 400 -1.43 -14.97 -7.33
N ARG A 401 -0.17 -14.48 -7.36
CA ARG A 401 0.48 -14.01 -8.58
C ARG A 401 1.30 -15.10 -9.27
N GLY A 402 1.30 -16.32 -8.72
CA GLY A 402 1.95 -17.50 -9.30
C GLY A 402 3.48 -17.46 -9.22
N TRP A 403 4.05 -16.71 -8.27
CA TRP A 403 5.49 -16.74 -8.05
C TRP A 403 5.93 -18.05 -7.42
N ARG A 404 7.06 -18.56 -7.90
CA ARG A 404 7.69 -19.76 -7.37
C ARG A 404 8.74 -19.39 -6.32
N ALA A 405 8.63 -19.98 -5.13
CA ALA A 405 9.62 -19.87 -4.07
C ALA A 405 10.90 -20.64 -4.47
N SER A 406 12.05 -20.17 -3.98
CA SER A 406 13.29 -20.95 -4.04
C SER A 406 13.29 -21.97 -2.92
N ILE A 407 13.66 -23.21 -3.22
CA ILE A 407 13.56 -24.33 -2.29
C ILE A 407 14.89 -25.08 -2.30
N ALA A 408 15.47 -25.27 -1.11
CA ALA A 408 16.74 -25.95 -0.92
C ALA A 408 16.52 -27.26 -0.15
N PHE A 409 17.04 -28.36 -0.68
CA PHE A 409 16.99 -29.67 -0.02
C PHE A 409 18.38 -30.08 0.48
N PHE A 410 18.44 -30.54 1.73
CA PHE A 410 19.64 -31.03 2.39
C PHE A 410 19.48 -32.53 2.69
N GLY A 411 20.07 -33.37 1.86
CA GLY A 411 19.94 -34.82 1.89
C GLY A 411 20.56 -35.49 3.11
N ALA A 412 21.57 -34.86 3.73
CA ALA A 412 22.23 -35.39 4.93
C ALA A 412 21.27 -35.56 6.12
N ASN A 413 20.25 -34.68 6.23
CA ASN A 413 19.27 -34.69 7.32
C ASN A 413 17.82 -34.61 6.84
N GLY A 414 17.58 -34.62 5.52
CA GLY A 414 16.25 -34.53 4.93
C GLY A 414 15.56 -33.19 5.21
N THR A 415 16.33 -32.09 5.31
CA THR A 415 15.76 -30.77 5.57
C THR A 415 15.36 -30.10 4.25
N TRP A 416 14.14 -29.59 4.22
CA TRP A 416 13.64 -28.74 3.16
C TRP A 416 13.52 -27.32 3.68
N GLN A 417 14.24 -26.42 3.05
CA GLN A 417 14.13 -24.99 3.31
C GLN A 417 13.42 -24.32 2.14
N VAL A 418 12.57 -23.36 2.46
CA VAL A 418 11.83 -22.57 1.49
C VAL A 418 12.11 -21.11 1.75
N GLN A 419 12.41 -20.38 0.69
CA GLN A 419 12.46 -18.94 0.70
C GLN A 419 11.44 -18.41 -0.30
N PRO A 420 10.36 -17.76 0.19
CA PRO A 420 9.43 -17.07 -0.69
C PRO A 420 10.18 -16.09 -1.59
N TYR A 421 9.76 -16.00 -2.85
CA TYR A 421 10.36 -15.12 -3.87
C TYR A 421 10.59 -13.68 -3.37
N TYR A 422 9.75 -13.21 -2.45
CA TYR A 422 9.71 -11.86 -1.94
C TYR A 422 10.62 -11.55 -0.75
N ALA A 423 11.32 -12.54 -0.18
CA ALA A 423 12.15 -12.40 1.04
C ALA A 423 13.31 -11.38 0.95
N ILE A 424 13.45 -10.69 -0.18
CA ILE A 424 14.44 -9.68 -0.52
C ILE A 424 14.00 -8.29 -0.04
N LYS A 425 12.68 -8.03 0.01
CA LYS A 425 12.12 -6.73 0.39
C LYS A 425 11.56 -6.76 1.79
N ARG A 426 12.37 -6.44 2.79
CA ARG A 426 11.95 -6.48 4.20
C ARG A 426 10.69 -5.64 4.47
N ASN A 427 10.52 -4.53 3.73
CA ASN A 427 9.38 -3.63 3.86
C ASN A 427 8.02 -4.24 3.51
N ILE A 428 7.95 -5.26 2.65
CA ILE A 428 6.65 -5.84 2.27
C ILE A 428 6.15 -6.91 3.26
N TYR A 429 7.01 -7.33 4.20
CA TYR A 429 6.65 -8.19 5.33
C TYR A 429 6.45 -7.39 6.61
N ASP A 430 7.39 -6.50 6.91
CA ASP A 430 7.37 -5.72 8.14
C ASP A 430 7.85 -4.30 7.83
N THR A 431 6.95 -3.46 7.33
CA THR A 431 7.28 -2.07 7.00
C THR A 431 7.69 -1.29 8.24
N TRP A 432 7.05 -1.58 9.38
CA TRP A 432 7.32 -0.94 10.66
C TRP A 432 8.78 -1.09 11.06
N ASP A 433 9.29 -2.32 11.02
CA ASP A 433 10.68 -2.62 11.34
C ASP A 433 11.63 -2.14 10.23
N ALA A 434 11.30 -2.41 8.97
CA ALA A 434 12.16 -2.07 7.84
C ALA A 434 12.43 -0.56 7.73
N TRP A 435 11.46 0.28 8.08
CA TRP A 435 11.58 1.74 8.00
C TRP A 435 11.83 2.40 9.37
N GLY A 436 11.93 1.61 10.45
CA GLY A 436 12.20 2.12 11.79
C GLY A 436 11.09 3.04 12.32
N ILE A 437 9.83 2.73 12.00
CA ILE A 437 8.67 3.55 12.36
C ILE A 437 8.45 3.46 13.87
N LYS A 438 8.45 4.61 14.54
CA LYS A 438 8.48 4.69 16.01
C LYS A 438 7.09 4.72 16.66
N TYR A 439 6.04 4.81 15.85
CA TYR A 439 4.66 4.84 16.32
C TYR A 439 4.16 3.42 16.62
N ARG A 440 3.36 3.30 17.68
CA ARG A 440 2.59 2.08 17.97
C ARG A 440 1.11 2.42 18.00
N PRO A 441 0.40 2.29 16.87
CA PRO A 441 -1.03 2.62 16.76
C PRO A 441 -1.88 1.86 17.78
N TRP A 442 -2.94 2.50 18.26
CA TRP A 442 -3.97 1.81 19.01
C TRP A 442 -4.85 1.03 18.04
N THR A 443 -4.75 -0.30 18.06
CA THR A 443 -5.64 -1.15 17.29
C THR A 443 -5.89 -2.48 17.99
N LEU A 444 -7.08 -3.06 17.79
CA LEU A 444 -7.52 -4.33 18.37
C LEU A 444 -7.36 -4.36 19.90
N GLY A 445 -7.60 -3.22 20.57
CA GLY A 445 -7.53 -3.08 22.02
C GLY A 445 -6.13 -2.96 22.63
N ALA A 446 -5.09 -2.72 21.83
CA ALA A 446 -3.73 -2.52 22.33
C ALA A 446 -2.89 -1.59 21.43
N PHE A 447 -1.81 -1.03 21.97
CA PHE A 447 -0.81 -0.33 21.17
C PHE A 447 0.11 -1.34 20.47
N GLN A 448 -0.01 -1.47 19.15
CA GLN A 448 0.72 -2.47 18.37
C GLN A 448 0.92 -2.04 16.91
N THR A 449 1.85 -2.70 16.23
CA THR A 449 2.01 -2.58 14.77
C THR A 449 1.04 -3.54 14.08
N TYR A 450 0.64 -3.22 12.86
CA TYR A 450 -0.41 -3.95 12.16
C TYR A 450 -0.16 -4.10 10.67
N ASP A 451 -0.86 -5.04 10.05
CA ASP A 451 -0.93 -5.16 8.59
C ASP A 451 -2.17 -4.43 8.08
N SER A 452 -2.02 -3.48 7.15
CA SER A 452 -3.14 -2.71 6.58
C SER A 452 -4.12 -3.58 5.79
N GLY A 453 -3.76 -4.82 5.44
CA GLY A 453 -4.66 -5.81 4.84
C GLY A 453 -5.40 -6.68 5.85
N ASN A 454 -5.14 -6.56 7.15
CA ASN A 454 -5.83 -7.33 8.17
C ASN A 454 -7.29 -6.87 8.30
N ALA A 455 -8.24 -7.78 8.06
CA ALA A 455 -9.67 -7.47 8.05
C ALA A 455 -10.18 -6.86 9.37
N SER A 456 -9.72 -7.36 10.52
CA SER A 456 -10.14 -6.85 11.83
C SER A 456 -9.63 -5.43 12.09
N VAL A 457 -8.40 -5.14 11.65
CA VAL A 457 -7.82 -3.79 11.76
C VAL A 457 -8.59 -2.82 10.86
N ILE A 458 -8.86 -3.23 9.62
CA ILE A 458 -9.68 -2.43 8.69
C ILE A 458 -11.06 -2.13 9.29
N ASP A 459 -11.75 -3.14 9.83
CA ASP A 459 -13.08 -2.95 10.39
C ASP A 459 -13.10 -1.98 11.59
N GLU A 460 -12.09 -2.05 12.45
CA GLU A 460 -11.94 -1.12 13.57
C GLU A 460 -11.65 0.31 13.10
N HIS A 461 -10.80 0.47 12.07
CA HIS A 461 -10.55 1.76 11.46
C HIS A 461 -11.83 2.33 10.82
N LEU A 462 -12.58 1.54 10.05
CA LEU A 462 -13.85 1.98 9.46
C LEU A 462 -14.85 2.43 10.53
N ALA A 463 -14.96 1.70 11.64
CA ALA A 463 -15.81 2.09 12.76
C ALA A 463 -15.37 3.43 13.38
N THR A 464 -14.06 3.59 13.61
CA THR A 464 -13.44 4.81 14.15
C THR A 464 -13.69 6.00 13.23
N ILE A 465 -13.45 5.85 11.94
CA ILE A 465 -13.58 6.87 10.90
C ILE A 465 -15.06 7.27 10.71
N ALA A 466 -15.96 6.29 10.64
CA ALA A 466 -17.40 6.52 10.52
C ALA A 466 -17.94 7.32 11.71
N ALA A 467 -17.51 6.96 12.93
CA ALA A 467 -17.91 7.64 14.16
C ALA A 467 -17.44 9.11 14.21
N ALA A 468 -16.28 9.41 13.61
CA ALA A 468 -15.77 10.78 13.50
C ALA A 468 -16.49 11.62 12.42
N GLY A 469 -17.31 11.01 11.56
CA GLY A 469 -18.03 11.71 10.50
C GLY A 469 -17.19 12.03 9.26
N ILE A 470 -16.10 11.29 9.03
CA ILE A 470 -15.30 11.33 7.80
C ILE A 470 -16.10 10.61 6.69
N ASP A 471 -16.23 11.25 5.54
CA ASP A 471 -17.08 10.81 4.43
C ASP A 471 -16.36 9.83 3.48
N PHE A 472 -15.07 10.05 3.23
CA PHE A 472 -14.31 9.20 2.33
C PHE A 472 -12.82 9.08 2.69
N LEU A 473 -12.20 8.02 2.20
CA LEU A 473 -10.77 7.78 2.31
C LEU A 473 -10.09 7.96 0.95
N LEU A 474 -8.99 8.72 0.92
CA LEU A 474 -8.13 8.82 -0.24
C LEU A 474 -6.96 7.85 -0.05
N LEU A 475 -7.00 6.73 -0.78
CA LEU A 475 -6.04 5.64 -0.61
C LEU A 475 -4.74 5.96 -1.34
N ASP A 476 -3.63 5.83 -0.62
CA ASP A 476 -2.30 6.16 -1.11
C ASP A 476 -1.67 5.03 -1.94
N GLU A 477 -1.68 5.20 -3.27
CA GLU A 477 -0.95 4.40 -4.27
C GLU A 477 0.02 5.30 -5.07
N THR A 478 0.55 6.35 -4.42
CA THR A 478 1.27 7.43 -5.11
C THR A 478 2.60 7.00 -5.72
N ASN A 479 3.18 5.87 -5.30
CA ASN A 479 4.47 5.40 -5.79
C ASN A 479 4.42 4.53 -7.06
N ASN A 480 3.27 4.49 -7.75
CA ASN A 480 2.85 3.56 -8.81
C ASN A 480 1.96 2.43 -8.28
N LEU A 481 0.84 2.17 -8.96
CA LEU A 481 -0.17 1.19 -8.53
C LEU A 481 0.39 -0.22 -8.31
N TYR A 482 1.42 -0.63 -9.06
CA TYR A 482 2.03 -1.96 -8.93
C TYR A 482 3.47 -1.93 -8.41
N VAL A 483 3.83 -0.83 -7.73
CA VAL A 483 5.12 -0.73 -7.03
C VAL A 483 5.27 -1.86 -6.02
N ASP A 484 6.50 -2.33 -5.86
CA ASP A 484 6.83 -3.41 -4.92
C ASP A 484 5.87 -4.60 -5.05
N GLU A 485 5.71 -5.03 -6.30
CA GLU A 485 4.89 -6.18 -6.68
C GLU A 485 3.40 -5.99 -6.32
N GLY A 486 2.94 -4.75 -6.13
CA GLY A 486 1.56 -4.40 -5.81
C GLY A 486 1.13 -4.79 -4.40
N TYR A 487 2.07 -4.90 -3.43
CA TYR A 487 1.71 -5.22 -2.05
C TYR A 487 0.83 -4.14 -1.38
N ILE A 488 0.98 -2.89 -1.80
CA ILE A 488 0.17 -1.75 -1.37
C ILE A 488 -1.22 -1.87 -2.01
N TYR A 489 -1.27 -1.99 -3.34
CA TYR A 489 -2.48 -2.26 -4.12
C TYR A 489 -3.34 -3.40 -3.56
N LEU A 490 -2.76 -4.54 -3.18
CA LEU A 490 -3.52 -5.65 -2.60
C LEU A 490 -4.20 -5.28 -1.29
N ARG A 491 -3.58 -4.43 -0.46
CA ARG A 491 -4.16 -3.93 0.79
C ARG A 491 -5.22 -2.87 0.53
N ALA A 492 -5.04 -2.01 -0.47
CA ALA A 492 -6.11 -1.11 -0.93
C ALA A 492 -7.31 -1.89 -1.48
N LYS A 493 -7.09 -2.99 -2.22
CA LYS A 493 -8.14 -3.91 -2.66
C LYS A 493 -8.88 -4.54 -1.47
N ALA A 494 -8.14 -5.01 -0.47
CA ALA A 494 -8.74 -5.56 0.75
C ALA A 494 -9.61 -4.50 1.46
N LEU A 495 -9.10 -3.27 1.61
CA LEU A 495 -9.86 -2.15 2.20
C LEU A 495 -11.12 -1.82 1.39
N ALA A 496 -11.04 -1.73 0.05
CA ALA A 496 -12.20 -1.48 -0.80
C ALA A 496 -13.26 -2.59 -0.67
N SER A 497 -12.83 -3.85 -0.57
CA SER A 497 -13.71 -4.99 -0.30
C SER A 497 -14.40 -4.88 1.06
N ARG A 498 -13.65 -4.52 2.11
CA ARG A 498 -14.19 -4.29 3.45
C ARG A 498 -15.15 -3.11 3.50
N ILE A 499 -14.88 -2.01 2.79
CA ILE A 499 -15.83 -0.88 2.65
C ILE A 499 -17.13 -1.35 1.99
N ASN A 500 -17.07 -2.18 0.95
CA ASN A 500 -18.27 -2.73 0.33
C ASN A 500 -19.08 -3.58 1.33
N ALA A 501 -18.42 -4.44 2.10
CA ALA A 501 -19.08 -5.21 3.16
C ALA A 501 -19.67 -4.31 4.26
N TRP A 502 -18.92 -3.29 4.68
CA TRP A 502 -19.33 -2.29 5.69
C TRP A 502 -20.58 -1.54 5.25
N ASN A 503 -20.61 -1.01 4.03
CA ASN A 503 -21.72 -0.23 3.47
C ASN A 503 -22.96 -1.08 3.16
N ASN A 504 -22.81 -2.41 2.96
CA ASN A 504 -23.95 -3.30 2.81
C ASN A 504 -24.67 -3.59 4.14
N ASN A 505 -24.09 -3.19 5.28
CA ASN A 505 -24.78 -3.22 6.57
C ASN A 505 -25.48 -1.88 6.84
N ALA A 506 -26.80 -1.88 6.82
CA ALA A 506 -27.62 -0.68 7.03
C ALA A 506 -27.48 -0.03 8.42
N SER A 507 -26.89 -0.72 9.41
CA SER A 507 -26.60 -0.11 10.73
C SER A 507 -25.36 0.78 10.72
N HIS A 508 -24.53 0.70 9.68
CA HIS A 508 -23.32 1.49 9.56
C HIS A 508 -23.57 2.79 8.82
N ARG A 509 -22.87 3.85 9.25
CA ARG A 509 -22.72 5.04 8.41
C ARG A 509 -21.81 4.68 7.23
N PRO A 510 -22.25 4.94 5.98
CA PRO A 510 -21.44 4.59 4.83
C PRO A 510 -20.19 5.45 4.75
N ILE A 511 -19.11 4.84 4.27
CA ILE A 511 -17.83 5.48 3.95
C ILE A 511 -17.53 5.21 2.47
N GLN A 512 -17.10 6.23 1.74
CA GLN A 512 -16.62 6.06 0.37
C GLN A 512 -15.10 6.00 0.31
N TYR A 513 -14.54 5.68 -0.86
CA TYR A 513 -13.10 5.77 -1.07
C TYR A 513 -12.78 6.34 -2.46
N ALA A 514 -11.60 6.93 -2.59
CA ALA A 514 -10.98 7.35 -3.84
C ALA A 514 -9.53 6.85 -3.86
N ILE A 515 -8.91 6.80 -5.04
CA ILE A 515 -7.51 6.38 -5.19
C ILE A 515 -6.66 7.59 -5.55
N ALA A 516 -5.48 7.67 -4.94
CA ALA A 516 -4.40 8.53 -5.39
C ALA A 516 -3.29 7.70 -6.03
N ILE A 517 -2.93 7.99 -7.28
CA ILE A 517 -1.83 7.35 -8.01
C ILE A 517 -0.66 8.32 -8.15
N GLY A 518 0.47 7.88 -8.70
CA GLY A 518 1.58 8.80 -8.98
C GLY A 518 2.77 8.19 -9.69
N GLY A 519 2.61 7.09 -10.44
CA GLY A 519 3.72 6.53 -11.23
C GLY A 519 4.31 7.53 -12.23
N ILE A 520 3.53 8.53 -12.67
CA ILE A 520 4.01 9.63 -13.51
C ILE A 520 5.17 10.43 -12.88
N GLN A 521 5.26 10.50 -11.55
CA GLN A 521 6.36 11.22 -10.88
C GLN A 521 7.74 10.58 -11.16
N PHE A 522 7.77 9.32 -11.57
CA PHE A 522 8.99 8.59 -11.91
C PHE A 522 9.19 8.42 -13.42
N SER A 523 8.10 8.27 -14.17
CA SER A 523 8.16 8.11 -15.63
C SER A 523 8.35 9.44 -16.36
N HIS A 524 7.82 10.53 -15.78
CA HIS A 524 7.60 11.83 -16.44
C HIS A 524 6.84 11.72 -17.78
N ASP A 525 6.10 10.63 -17.97
CA ASP A 525 5.38 10.30 -19.20
C ASP A 525 3.86 10.29 -18.93
N PRO A 526 3.08 11.19 -19.54
CA PRO A 526 1.63 11.19 -19.39
C PRO A 526 0.94 9.88 -19.83
N ALA A 527 1.57 9.08 -20.71
CA ALA A 527 1.03 7.77 -21.06
C ALA A 527 0.98 6.80 -19.86
N SER A 528 1.87 6.96 -18.87
CA SER A 528 1.82 6.13 -17.66
C SER A 528 0.61 6.47 -16.78
N LEU A 529 0.22 7.75 -16.69
CA LEU A 529 -0.99 8.17 -15.99
C LEU A 529 -2.23 7.57 -16.66
N GLU A 530 -2.32 7.64 -17.99
CA GLU A 530 -3.42 7.05 -18.75
C GLU A 530 -3.55 5.52 -18.52
N TYR A 531 -2.41 4.83 -18.41
CA TYR A 531 -2.37 3.41 -18.05
C TYR A 531 -2.87 3.16 -16.63
N GLU A 532 -2.31 3.87 -15.63
CA GLU A 532 -2.71 3.69 -14.23
C GLU A 532 -4.18 4.05 -13.99
N ALA A 533 -4.71 5.08 -14.65
CA ALA A 533 -6.12 5.42 -14.62
C ALA A 533 -7.00 4.26 -15.14
N GLY A 534 -6.54 3.56 -16.19
CA GLY A 534 -7.22 2.38 -16.72
C GLY A 534 -7.25 1.23 -15.71
N GLU A 535 -6.15 1.01 -15.01
CA GLU A 535 -6.04 0.00 -13.98
C GLU A 535 -6.88 0.35 -12.74
N VAL A 536 -6.88 1.61 -12.30
CA VAL A 536 -7.78 2.05 -11.22
C VAL A 536 -9.24 1.84 -11.60
N TRP A 537 -9.61 2.19 -12.84
CA TRP A 537 -10.99 1.99 -13.33
C TRP A 537 -11.36 0.50 -13.28
N ARG A 538 -10.49 -0.37 -13.79
CA ARG A 538 -10.72 -1.83 -13.84
C ARG A 538 -10.79 -2.44 -12.44
N GLN A 539 -9.90 -2.01 -11.54
CA GLN A 539 -9.69 -2.69 -10.25
C GLN A 539 -10.54 -2.16 -9.11
N PHE A 540 -10.94 -0.90 -9.15
CA PHE A 540 -11.64 -0.25 -8.03
C PHE A 540 -13.01 0.28 -8.41
N VAL A 541 -13.19 0.82 -9.63
CA VAL A 541 -14.47 1.41 -10.03
C VAL A 541 -15.40 0.38 -10.67
N ASN A 542 -14.98 -0.21 -11.78
CA ASN A 542 -15.75 -1.15 -12.59
C ASN A 542 -15.57 -2.60 -12.10
N THR A 543 -15.91 -2.82 -10.83
CA THR A 543 -15.85 -4.12 -10.16
C THR A 543 -17.01 -4.26 -9.19
N THR A 544 -17.39 -5.50 -8.87
CA THR A 544 -18.38 -5.79 -7.82
C THR A 544 -17.78 -5.73 -6.41
N ASP A 545 -16.46 -5.76 -6.29
CA ASP A 545 -15.72 -5.79 -5.03
C ASP A 545 -15.00 -4.46 -4.76
N GLY A 546 -15.57 -3.66 -3.86
CA GLY A 546 -15.39 -2.21 -3.82
C GLY A 546 -16.45 -1.55 -4.68
N GLY A 547 -16.11 -1.25 -5.93
CA GLY A 547 -17.07 -0.85 -6.96
C GLY A 547 -17.56 0.60 -6.86
N GLU A 548 -18.08 1.10 -7.98
CA GLU A 548 -18.51 2.49 -8.19
C GLU A 548 -19.46 3.01 -7.10
N LYS A 549 -20.38 2.18 -6.61
CA LYS A 549 -21.34 2.57 -5.56
C LYS A 549 -20.69 3.02 -4.24
N ASN A 550 -19.46 2.58 -3.98
CA ASN A 550 -18.68 2.89 -2.79
C ASN A 550 -17.55 3.89 -3.10
N TYR A 551 -17.43 4.33 -4.35
CA TYR A 551 -16.37 5.22 -4.78
C TYR A 551 -16.81 6.68 -4.61
N TYR A 552 -15.92 7.55 -4.13
CA TYR A 552 -16.21 8.96 -3.92
C TYR A 552 -16.25 9.70 -5.27
N HIS A 553 -17.30 10.50 -5.48
CA HIS A 553 -17.52 11.22 -6.72
C HIS A 553 -17.38 12.72 -6.52
N LEU A 554 -16.72 13.37 -7.47
CA LEU A 554 -16.63 14.82 -7.57
C LEU A 554 -17.04 15.22 -8.99
N ASP A 555 -17.82 16.29 -9.13
CA ASP A 555 -18.33 16.76 -10.42
C ASP A 555 -19.01 15.67 -11.28
N GLY A 556 -19.67 14.71 -10.61
CA GLY A 556 -20.38 13.61 -11.26
C GLY A 556 -19.50 12.48 -11.79
N LYS A 557 -18.20 12.47 -11.49
CA LYS A 557 -17.26 11.39 -11.86
C LYS A 557 -16.51 10.86 -10.64
N PRO A 558 -16.04 9.60 -10.66
CA PRO A 558 -15.12 9.07 -9.64
C PRO A 558 -13.89 9.96 -9.48
N LEU A 559 -13.51 10.29 -8.24
CA LEU A 559 -12.33 11.11 -7.96
C LEU A 559 -11.04 10.29 -8.14
N LEU A 560 -10.11 10.77 -8.98
CA LEU A 560 -8.75 10.23 -9.07
C LEU A 560 -7.77 11.35 -8.75
N VAL A 561 -6.94 11.16 -7.73
CA VAL A 561 -5.88 12.11 -7.41
C VAL A 561 -4.57 11.61 -8.00
N THR A 562 -3.75 12.48 -8.57
CA THR A 562 -2.40 12.13 -9.04
C THR A 562 -1.37 12.96 -8.30
N TYR A 563 -0.47 12.29 -7.58
CA TYR A 563 0.72 12.89 -7.00
C TYR A 563 1.81 12.98 -8.06
N CYS A 564 2.31 14.19 -8.31
CA CYS A 564 3.30 14.45 -9.35
C CYS A 564 3.97 15.82 -9.16
N LEU A 565 5.00 16.11 -9.96
CA LEU A 565 5.53 17.47 -10.04
C LEU A 565 4.57 18.37 -10.83
N PRO A 566 4.54 19.70 -10.58
CA PRO A 566 3.75 20.63 -11.38
C PRO A 566 4.02 20.52 -12.90
N SER A 567 5.27 20.23 -13.31
CA SER A 567 5.62 20.01 -14.72
C SER A 567 5.00 18.74 -15.32
N ASP A 568 4.75 17.71 -14.51
CA ASP A 568 4.08 16.50 -14.96
C ASP A 568 2.58 16.73 -15.13
N GLN A 569 1.98 17.57 -14.27
CA GLN A 569 0.62 18.05 -14.48
C GLN A 569 0.51 18.81 -15.82
N GLU A 570 1.41 19.77 -16.06
CA GLU A 570 1.45 20.52 -17.33
C GLU A 570 1.62 19.58 -18.54
N SER A 571 2.44 18.53 -18.41
CA SER A 571 2.65 17.54 -19.47
C SER A 571 1.40 16.71 -19.75
N TRP A 572 0.66 16.32 -18.71
CA TRP A 572 -0.65 15.67 -18.87
C TRP A 572 -1.67 16.60 -19.52
N GLU A 573 -1.77 17.86 -19.08
CA GLU A 573 -2.70 18.83 -19.64
C GLU A 573 -2.42 19.07 -21.13
N GLY A 574 -1.16 19.12 -21.53
CA GLY A 574 -0.71 19.19 -22.93
C GLY A 574 -0.67 17.86 -23.69
N TYR A 575 -0.98 16.72 -23.06
CA TYR A 575 -0.85 15.41 -23.67
C TYR A 575 -1.81 15.22 -24.86
N ALA A 576 -1.23 15.00 -26.04
CA ALA A 576 -1.97 14.82 -27.30
C ALA A 576 -2.49 13.37 -27.52
N GLY A 577 -2.08 12.41 -26.69
CA GLY A 577 -2.58 11.05 -26.73
C GLY A 577 -4.03 10.95 -26.26
N LEU A 578 -4.67 9.81 -26.54
CA LEU A 578 -6.05 9.56 -26.12
C LEU A 578 -6.10 9.43 -24.59
N LYS A 579 -6.99 10.19 -23.94
CA LYS A 579 -7.23 10.19 -22.49
C LYS A 579 -8.44 9.34 -22.10
N ALA A 580 -8.65 8.21 -22.78
CA ALA A 580 -9.88 7.40 -22.66
C ALA A 580 -10.15 6.89 -21.25
N ASN A 581 -9.12 6.62 -20.47
CA ASN A 581 -9.22 6.21 -19.08
C ASN A 581 -9.21 7.41 -18.14
N GLY A 582 -8.30 8.37 -18.34
CA GLY A 582 -8.26 9.60 -17.54
C GLY A 582 -9.58 10.37 -17.55
N ASP A 583 -10.24 10.45 -18.71
CA ASP A 583 -11.52 11.15 -18.90
C ASP A 583 -12.69 10.52 -18.15
N LYS A 584 -12.55 9.30 -17.63
CA LYS A 584 -13.57 8.65 -16.79
C LYS A 584 -13.61 9.23 -15.38
N PHE A 585 -12.57 9.93 -14.96
CA PHE A 585 -12.41 10.44 -13.60
C PHE A 585 -12.60 11.96 -13.52
N ALA A 586 -12.95 12.43 -12.33
CA ALA A 586 -12.64 13.77 -11.90
C ALA A 586 -11.17 13.77 -11.46
N LEU A 587 -10.26 14.02 -12.41
CA LEU A 587 -8.83 14.05 -12.13
C LEU A 587 -8.46 15.28 -11.32
N ARG A 588 -7.68 15.09 -10.26
CA ARG A 588 -7.14 16.14 -9.36
C ARG A 588 -5.67 15.87 -9.05
N TRP A 589 -5.00 16.87 -8.47
CA TRP A 589 -3.55 16.86 -8.31
C TRP A 589 -3.14 16.96 -6.84
N ALA A 590 -2.01 16.36 -6.52
CA ALA A 590 -1.31 16.49 -5.25
C ALA A 590 0.19 16.82 -5.51
N HIS A 591 0.74 17.77 -4.76
CA HIS A 591 2.12 18.25 -4.83
C HIS A 591 2.75 18.39 -3.44
N SER A 592 4.07 18.29 -3.38
CA SER A 592 4.85 18.54 -2.17
C SER A 592 5.75 19.78 -2.39
N PRO A 593 5.58 20.89 -1.65
CA PRO A 593 4.50 21.18 -0.72
C PRO A 593 3.17 21.50 -1.41
N ALA A 594 2.05 21.33 -0.69
CA ALA A 594 0.71 21.50 -1.22
C ALA A 594 0.35 22.99 -1.45
N GLY A 595 -0.32 23.26 -2.57
CA GLY A 595 -0.87 24.57 -2.95
C GLY A 595 -2.38 24.72 -2.66
N ALA A 596 -2.99 25.83 -3.11
CA ALA A 596 -4.45 25.98 -3.10
C ALA A 596 -5.12 25.00 -4.08
N ASN A 597 -6.29 24.45 -3.71
CA ASN A 597 -7.02 23.44 -4.51
C ASN A 597 -6.20 22.18 -4.87
N ASN A 598 -5.21 21.86 -4.05
CA ASN A 598 -4.34 20.71 -4.21
C ASN A 598 -4.63 19.71 -3.08
N TYR A 599 -4.61 18.41 -3.37
CA TYR A 599 -5.14 17.37 -2.46
C TYR A 599 -4.13 16.81 -1.44
N GLY A 600 -2.85 17.14 -1.55
CA GLY A 600 -1.76 16.70 -0.66
C GLY A 600 -0.44 17.20 -1.25
N TRP A 601 0.72 17.07 -0.64
CA TRP A 601 1.01 16.30 0.55
C TRP A 601 1.21 17.20 1.77
N GLU A 602 2.41 17.71 2.02
CA GLU A 602 2.67 18.49 3.23
C GLU A 602 2.43 20.00 3.07
N ILE A 603 2.02 20.65 4.16
CA ILE A 603 1.90 22.11 4.28
C ILE A 603 3.02 22.65 5.19
N ARG A 604 3.77 23.66 4.73
CA ARG A 604 4.99 24.12 5.43
C ARG A 604 4.75 25.16 6.53
N GLU A 605 3.81 26.07 6.31
CA GLU A 605 3.55 27.19 7.22
C GLU A 605 2.15 27.14 7.82
N ARG A 606 1.14 26.99 6.96
CA ARG A 606 -0.28 26.90 7.32
C ARG A 606 -1.08 26.34 6.14
N SER A 607 -2.29 25.86 6.41
CA SER A 607 -3.25 25.47 5.38
C SER A 607 -3.51 26.63 4.43
N ILE A 608 -3.61 26.30 3.15
CA ILE A 608 -3.86 27.27 2.08
C ILE A 608 -5.33 27.12 1.66
N PRO A 609 -6.19 28.14 1.87
CA PRO A 609 -7.58 28.07 1.48
C PRO A 609 -7.76 27.82 -0.02
N GLY A 610 -8.59 26.86 -0.37
CA GLY A 610 -9.07 26.60 -1.74
C GLY A 610 -10.59 26.55 -1.78
N GLU A 611 -11.20 26.96 -2.89
CA GLU A 611 -12.66 26.85 -3.07
C GLU A 611 -13.12 25.39 -3.19
N GLU A 612 -12.27 24.52 -3.75
CA GLU A 612 -12.58 23.10 -3.88
C GLU A 612 -12.09 22.31 -2.68
N VAL A 613 -10.79 22.35 -2.39
CA VAL A 613 -10.18 21.55 -1.32
C VAL A 613 -9.29 22.41 -0.45
N THR A 614 -9.36 22.18 0.86
CA THR A 614 -8.41 22.69 1.84
C THR A 614 -7.86 21.53 2.67
N ILE A 615 -6.53 21.39 2.73
CA ILE A 615 -5.87 20.35 3.53
C ILE A 615 -5.67 20.85 4.96
N VAL A 616 -5.84 19.98 5.94
CA VAL A 616 -5.44 20.19 7.34
C VAL A 616 -4.44 19.11 7.77
N MET A 617 -3.39 19.48 8.51
CA MET A 617 -2.28 18.56 8.85
C MET A 617 -1.73 18.89 10.24
N PRO A 618 -1.45 17.88 11.10
CA PRO A 618 -0.98 18.17 12.46
C PRO A 618 0.49 18.59 12.53
N GLY A 619 1.29 18.17 11.55
CA GLY A 619 2.72 18.37 11.37
C GLY A 619 3.26 17.33 10.39
N TRP A 620 4.55 17.35 10.08
CA TRP A 620 5.11 16.47 9.04
C TRP A 620 6.63 16.31 9.17
N ASN A 621 7.12 15.13 8.85
CA ASN A 621 8.55 14.84 8.74
C ASN A 621 8.78 13.56 7.94
N ASN A 622 9.33 13.66 6.73
CA ASN A 622 9.64 12.48 5.92
C ASN A 622 10.83 11.65 6.44
N ASN A 623 11.57 12.13 7.45
CA ASN A 623 12.78 11.48 7.95
C ASN A 623 13.86 11.22 6.87
N LYS A 624 13.83 11.97 5.75
CA LYS A 624 14.78 11.91 4.62
C LYS A 624 15.56 13.22 4.40
N GLY A 625 15.60 14.09 5.42
CA GLY A 625 16.41 15.31 5.41
C GLY A 625 15.67 16.59 5.00
N ALA A 626 14.37 16.52 4.70
CA ALA A 626 13.56 17.72 4.54
C ALA A 626 13.34 18.41 5.90
N THR A 627 13.17 19.73 5.91
CA THR A 627 12.86 20.48 7.13
C THR A 627 11.50 20.05 7.69
N PRO A 628 11.44 19.51 8.91
CA PRO A 628 10.18 19.09 9.51
C PRO A 628 9.25 20.26 9.84
N VAL A 629 7.95 19.98 9.87
CA VAL A 629 6.91 20.89 10.36
C VAL A 629 6.51 20.45 11.75
N SER A 630 6.82 21.27 12.75
CA SER A 630 6.55 20.93 14.14
C SER A 630 5.07 21.01 14.48
N ARG A 631 4.58 20.04 15.26
CA ARG A 631 3.16 20.01 15.65
C ARG A 631 2.84 21.05 16.73
N GLN A 632 3.86 21.55 17.42
CA GLN A 632 3.77 22.58 18.47
C GLN A 632 2.74 22.20 19.55
N HIS A 633 2.76 20.93 19.98
CA HIS A 633 1.81 20.39 20.96
C HIS A 633 0.33 20.65 20.58
N GLY A 634 0.01 20.46 19.30
CA GLY A 634 -1.34 20.66 18.74
C GLY A 634 -1.62 22.08 18.24
N PHE A 635 -0.78 23.07 18.54
CA PHE A 635 -1.02 24.44 18.09
C PHE A 635 -1.02 24.54 16.56
N PHE A 636 -0.12 23.85 15.87
CA PHE A 636 -0.06 23.88 14.41
C PHE A 636 -1.37 23.33 13.80
N TYR A 637 -1.85 22.19 14.30
CA TYR A 637 -3.07 21.57 13.80
C TYR A 637 -4.31 22.44 14.05
N ALA A 638 -4.38 23.12 15.19
CA ALA A 638 -5.48 24.01 15.50
C ALA A 638 -5.38 25.33 14.71
N ALA A 639 -4.38 26.15 15.00
CA ALA A 639 -4.31 27.55 14.57
C ALA A 639 -3.87 27.71 13.11
N TYR A 640 -2.98 26.83 12.63
CA TYR A 640 -2.43 26.91 11.29
C TYR A 640 -3.06 25.91 10.32
N SER A 641 -3.93 25.03 10.80
CA SER A 641 -4.72 24.16 9.92
C SER A 641 -6.22 24.40 10.05
N TRP A 642 -6.86 23.87 11.08
CA TRP A 642 -8.33 23.89 11.17
C TRP A 642 -8.94 25.29 11.28
N ASP A 643 -8.34 26.20 12.06
CA ASP A 643 -8.83 27.58 12.21
C ASP A 643 -8.91 28.33 10.87
N ILE A 644 -8.06 27.95 9.88
CA ILE A 644 -8.07 28.54 8.54
C ILE A 644 -9.41 28.30 7.83
N ILE A 645 -10.05 27.15 8.02
CA ILE A 645 -11.36 26.84 7.43
C ILE A 645 -12.43 27.77 8.00
N PHE A 646 -12.40 28.02 9.31
CA PHE A 646 -13.43 28.81 9.98
C PHE A 646 -13.32 30.31 9.73
N ILE A 647 -12.10 30.82 9.49
CA ILE A 647 -11.88 32.25 9.21
C ILE A 647 -12.02 32.59 7.73
N THR A 648 -11.95 31.61 6.82
CA THR A 648 -12.10 31.85 5.38
C THR A 648 -13.55 32.24 5.05
N PRO A 649 -13.79 33.23 4.17
CA PRO A 649 -15.14 33.75 3.92
C PRO A 649 -16.15 32.71 3.39
N ARG A 650 -15.66 31.68 2.70
CA ARG A 650 -16.46 30.60 2.12
C ARG A 650 -15.91 29.26 2.56
N LEU A 651 -16.81 28.31 2.78
CA LEU A 651 -16.42 26.92 3.01
C LEU A 651 -15.86 26.29 1.72
N PRO A 652 -14.80 25.45 1.82
CA PRO A 652 -14.36 24.63 0.69
C PRO A 652 -15.41 23.53 0.39
N ARG A 653 -15.40 22.96 -0.81
CA ARG A 653 -16.24 21.77 -1.09
C ARG A 653 -15.76 20.54 -0.34
N VAL A 654 -14.46 20.43 -0.09
CA VAL A 654 -13.79 19.29 0.54
C VAL A 654 -12.78 19.79 1.57
N VAL A 655 -12.74 19.13 2.73
CA VAL A 655 -11.64 19.23 3.69
C VAL A 655 -10.90 17.90 3.68
N ILE A 656 -9.58 17.91 3.43
CA ILE A 656 -8.74 16.70 3.49
C ILE A 656 -7.88 16.74 4.75
N ILE A 657 -8.02 15.73 5.60
CA ILE A 657 -7.10 15.49 6.70
C ILE A 657 -5.89 14.74 6.14
N ASN A 658 -4.70 15.36 6.19
CA ASN A 658 -3.42 14.69 5.98
C ASN A 658 -2.77 14.42 7.36
N SER A 659 -2.90 13.23 7.93
CA SER A 659 -3.59 12.03 7.43
C SER A 659 -4.24 11.25 8.57
N PHE A 660 -5.06 10.25 8.26
CA PHE A 660 -5.54 9.33 9.29
C PHE A 660 -4.37 8.55 9.93
N ASN A 661 -3.60 7.82 9.11
CA ASN A 661 -2.62 6.83 9.59
C ASN A 661 -1.24 6.88 8.91
N GLU A 662 -0.78 8.01 8.39
CA GLU A 662 0.59 8.13 7.88
C GLU A 662 1.60 8.39 9.00
N TYR A 663 2.14 7.31 9.55
CA TYR A 663 3.12 7.31 10.64
C TYR A 663 4.58 7.45 10.18
N ALA A 664 4.97 7.04 8.97
CA ALA A 664 6.38 7.21 8.55
C ALA A 664 6.71 8.66 8.21
N GLU A 665 5.73 9.38 7.68
CA GLU A 665 5.87 10.83 7.45
C GLU A 665 5.29 11.69 8.58
N GLU A 666 4.87 11.03 9.66
CA GLU A 666 4.50 11.68 10.91
C GLU A 666 3.33 12.68 10.78
N THR A 667 2.38 12.42 9.86
CA THR A 667 1.14 13.22 9.70
C THR A 667 -0.10 12.58 10.31
N ALA A 668 0.00 11.33 10.79
CA ALA A 668 -1.12 10.60 11.38
C ALA A 668 -1.81 11.35 12.54
N VAL A 669 -3.14 11.26 12.57
CA VAL A 669 -4.00 11.72 13.68
C VAL A 669 -4.65 10.57 14.45
N ALA A 670 -4.64 9.34 13.91
CA ALA A 670 -5.21 8.17 14.59
C ALA A 670 -4.44 7.86 15.89
N PRO A 671 -5.14 7.39 16.95
CA PRO A 671 -4.51 7.21 18.25
C PRO A 671 -3.28 6.29 18.22
N ALA A 672 -2.21 6.68 18.93
CA ALA A 672 -0.94 5.94 18.93
C ALA A 672 -0.11 6.22 20.17
N ASP A 673 0.58 5.19 20.67
CA ASP A 673 1.69 5.38 21.61
C ASP A 673 2.87 6.01 20.85
N THR A 674 3.23 7.22 21.28
CA THR A 674 4.28 8.06 20.69
C THR A 674 5.46 8.28 21.64
N SER A 675 5.60 7.44 22.67
CA SER A 675 6.69 7.53 23.64
C SER A 675 8.09 7.42 23.04
N LEU A 676 8.21 6.81 21.86
CA LEU A 676 9.47 6.67 21.11
C LEU A 676 9.66 7.77 20.04
N VAL A 677 8.64 8.57 19.74
CA VAL A 677 8.73 9.67 18.78
C VAL A 677 9.60 10.77 19.37
N SER A 678 10.43 11.42 18.54
CA SER A 678 11.33 12.47 18.99
C SER A 678 11.64 13.46 17.88
N GLY A 679 12.26 14.58 18.22
CA GLY A 679 12.55 15.64 17.25
C GLY A 679 11.36 16.57 17.06
N ALA A 680 11.17 17.03 15.83
CA ALA A 680 10.29 18.16 15.53
C ALA A 680 8.79 17.85 15.60
N THR A 681 8.37 16.59 15.50
CA THR A 681 6.95 16.19 15.59
C THR A 681 6.53 15.75 16.99
N GLU A 682 7.52 15.55 17.87
CA GLU A 682 7.43 15.32 19.31
C GLU A 682 6.51 14.16 19.79
N PRO A 683 6.75 13.61 21.01
CA PRO A 683 5.74 12.82 21.69
C PRO A 683 4.46 13.63 21.89
N TRP A 684 3.32 12.97 21.80
CA TRP A 684 2.03 13.62 22.02
C TRP A 684 1.80 13.76 23.51
N ILE A 685 1.80 15.00 23.99
CA ILE A 685 1.69 15.30 25.42
C ILE A 685 0.52 16.23 25.70
N ASP A 686 -0.20 15.96 26.79
CA ASP A 686 -1.25 16.83 27.30
C ASP A 686 -0.69 18.13 27.91
N ALA A 687 -1.59 19.03 28.30
CA ALA A 687 -1.21 20.30 28.94
C ALA A 687 -0.53 20.15 30.31
N ALA A 688 -0.58 18.96 30.92
CA ALA A 688 0.11 18.61 32.15
C ALA A 688 1.50 17.98 31.88
N GLY A 689 1.86 17.74 30.62
CA GLY A 689 3.11 17.14 30.20
C GLY A 689 3.12 15.61 30.22
N ASN A 690 1.95 14.96 30.36
CA ASN A 690 1.83 13.50 30.30
C ASN A 690 1.61 13.05 28.86
N LEU A 691 2.06 11.84 28.51
CA LEU A 691 1.76 11.24 27.21
C LEU A 691 0.24 11.12 27.02
N ASP A 692 -0.26 11.63 25.90
CA ASP A 692 -1.66 11.54 25.49
C ASP A 692 -1.76 10.92 24.09
N PRO A 693 -1.94 9.58 24.01
CA PRO A 693 -2.06 8.86 22.76
C PRO A 693 -3.28 9.23 21.90
N PHE A 694 -4.26 9.95 22.45
CA PHE A 694 -5.54 10.23 21.79
C PHE A 694 -5.69 11.69 21.36
N MET A 695 -4.77 12.57 21.78
CA MET A 695 -4.83 14.02 21.59
C MET A 695 -5.27 14.47 20.18
N TYR A 696 -4.56 14.05 19.13
CA TYR A 696 -4.86 14.49 17.76
C TYR A 696 -6.17 13.91 17.21
N TRP A 697 -6.56 12.74 17.68
CA TRP A 697 -7.83 12.13 17.29
C TRP A 697 -9.01 12.87 17.92
N GLU A 698 -8.92 13.19 19.22
CA GLU A 698 -9.93 13.99 19.92
C GLU A 698 -10.06 15.41 19.34
N MET A 699 -8.93 16.04 18.99
CA MET A 699 -8.93 17.32 18.26
C MET A 699 -9.66 17.19 16.92
N THR A 700 -9.37 16.13 16.15
CA THR A 700 -10.01 15.89 14.85
C THR A 700 -11.52 15.76 14.99
N ILE A 701 -12.00 14.94 15.94
CA ILE A 701 -13.44 14.80 16.22
C ILE A 701 -14.05 16.17 16.57
N SER A 702 -13.39 16.93 17.44
CA SER A 702 -13.89 18.23 17.90
C SER A 702 -14.03 19.23 16.76
N PHE A 703 -13.07 19.28 15.83
CA PHE A 703 -13.12 20.18 14.68
C PHE A 703 -14.16 19.75 13.66
N ILE A 704 -14.31 18.45 13.41
CA ILE A 704 -15.36 17.94 12.53
C ILE A 704 -16.73 18.30 13.11
N GLN A 705 -16.96 18.05 14.40
CA GLN A 705 -18.21 18.41 15.07
C GLN A 705 -18.47 19.92 15.01
N LEU A 706 -17.47 20.74 15.33
CA LEU A 706 -17.58 22.20 15.25
C LEU A 706 -17.95 22.66 13.83
N LEU A 707 -17.39 22.03 12.80
CA LEU A 707 -17.73 22.32 11.41
C LEU A 707 -19.20 21.94 11.12
N ARG A 708 -19.61 20.72 11.48
CA ARG A 708 -20.98 20.21 11.24
C ARG A 708 -22.06 20.95 12.05
N ASP A 709 -21.72 21.49 13.21
CA ASP A 709 -22.64 22.21 14.09
C ASP A 709 -22.77 23.72 13.75
N GLY A 710 -22.26 24.14 12.58
CA GLY A 710 -22.38 25.52 12.11
C GLY A 710 -21.33 26.47 12.69
N GLY A 711 -20.20 25.94 13.17
CA GLY A 711 -19.10 26.72 13.72
C GLY A 711 -18.56 27.78 12.77
N HIS A 712 -18.51 27.50 11.46
CA HIS A 712 -18.10 28.49 10.44
C HIS A 712 -18.98 29.75 10.48
N ALA A 713 -20.30 29.59 10.41
CA ALA A 713 -21.22 30.73 10.47
C ALA A 713 -21.08 31.52 11.79
N ALA A 714 -20.89 30.83 12.91
CA ALA A 714 -20.67 31.47 14.21
C ALA A 714 -19.36 32.29 14.25
N TYR A 715 -18.28 31.77 13.67
CA TYR A 715 -17.00 32.48 13.55
C TYR A 715 -17.11 33.70 12.63
N GLN A 716 -17.72 33.54 11.45
CA GLN A 716 -17.93 34.64 10.51
C GLN A 716 -18.77 35.76 11.13
N GLY A 717 -19.83 35.43 11.87
CA GLY A 717 -20.63 36.42 12.61
C GLY A 717 -19.81 37.21 13.64
N ARG A 718 -18.88 36.57 14.35
CA ARG A 718 -17.98 37.24 15.29
C ARG A 718 -16.96 38.13 14.59
N ILE A 719 -16.40 37.71 13.46
CA ILE A 719 -15.47 38.52 12.66
C ILE A 719 -16.18 39.77 12.15
N GLN A 720 -17.39 39.64 11.63
CA GLN A 720 -18.19 40.78 11.19
C GLN A 720 -18.52 41.74 12.34
N LEU A 721 -18.84 41.21 13.53
CA LEU A 721 -19.06 42.03 14.72
C LEU A 721 -17.78 42.79 15.15
N LEU A 722 -16.62 42.14 15.11
CA LEU A 722 -15.33 42.76 15.43
C LEU A 722 -14.96 43.86 14.42
N LEU A 723 -15.15 43.61 13.12
CA LEU A 723 -14.93 44.60 12.07
C LEU A 723 -15.89 45.79 12.22
N ALA A 724 -17.16 45.54 12.55
CA ALA A 724 -18.14 46.59 12.83
C ALA A 724 -17.74 47.43 14.06
N LEU A 725 -17.26 46.79 15.13
CA LEU A 725 -16.76 47.47 16.34
C LEU A 725 -15.52 48.33 16.06
N GLN A 726 -14.62 47.88 15.18
CA GLN A 726 -13.44 48.64 14.76
C GLN A 726 -13.78 49.84 13.85
N ALA A 727 -14.95 49.85 13.20
CA ALA A 727 -15.42 50.97 12.38
C ALA A 727 -16.07 52.10 13.20
N ILE A 728 -16.47 51.84 14.45
CA ILE A 728 -17.14 52.82 15.33
C ILE A 728 -16.28 54.09 15.58
N PRO A 729 -14.97 54.01 15.87
CA PRO A 729 -14.14 55.21 16.05
C PRO A 729 -14.06 56.09 14.79
N PHE A 730 -14.05 55.50 13.59
CA PHE A 730 -14.02 56.23 12.31
C PHE A 730 -15.34 56.95 11.99
N ALA A 731 -16.47 56.32 12.31
CA ALA A 731 -17.79 56.94 12.19
C ALA A 731 -17.95 58.11 13.17
N ILE A 732 -17.46 57.96 14.41
CA ILE A 732 -17.47 59.03 15.42
C ILE A 732 -16.56 60.20 15.01
N ALA A 733 -15.36 59.93 14.48
CA ALA A 733 -14.45 60.98 13.99
C ALA A 733 -15.06 61.77 12.82
N SER A 734 -15.72 61.07 11.90
CA SER A 734 -16.42 61.70 10.76
C SER A 734 -17.59 62.57 11.22
N LEU A 735 -18.34 62.13 12.24
CA LEU A 735 -19.44 62.90 12.83
C LEU A 735 -18.94 64.15 13.58
N VAL A 736 -17.80 64.06 14.28
CA VAL A 736 -17.16 65.20 14.96
C VAL A 736 -16.68 66.25 13.96
N VAL A 737 -16.17 65.85 12.79
CA VAL A 737 -15.79 66.76 11.69
C VAL A 737 -17.02 67.45 11.05
N VAL A 738 -18.15 66.74 10.91
CA VAL A 738 -19.40 67.33 10.40
C VAL A 738 -20.03 68.30 11.42
N ILE A 739 -19.93 68.02 12.71
CA ILE A 739 -20.42 68.92 13.77
C ILE A 739 -19.51 70.15 13.94
N SER A 740 -18.18 70.01 13.74
CA SER A 740 -17.25 71.15 13.81
C SER A 740 -17.37 72.10 12.61
N THR A 741 -17.72 71.58 11.43
CA THR A 741 -17.98 72.39 10.22
C THR A 741 -19.32 73.12 10.27
N LYS A 742 -20.38 72.52 10.86
CA LYS A 742 -21.67 73.21 11.09
C LYS A 742 -21.66 74.25 12.21
N ARG A 743 -20.67 74.26 13.11
CA ARG A 743 -20.47 75.34 14.10
C ARG A 743 -19.67 76.53 13.57
N ARG A 744 -19.21 76.50 12.30
CA ARG A 744 -18.51 77.60 11.62
C ARG A 744 -19.34 78.27 10.51
N SER A 745 -20.62 77.92 10.36
CA SER A 745 -21.64 78.67 9.61
C SER A 745 -22.69 79.20 10.58
#